data_AF-A0A7S3VZS3-F1
#
_entry.id   AF-A0A7S3VZS3-F1
#
_cell.length_a   1.000
_cell.length_b   1.000
_cell.length_c   1.000
_cell.angle_alpha   90.00
_cell.angle_beta   90.00
_cell.angle_gamma   90.00
#
_symmetry.space_group_name_H-M   'P 1'
#
loop_
_entity.id
_entity.type
_entity.pdbx_description
1 polymer ?
#
loop_
_entity_poly.entity_id
_entity_poly.type
_entity_poly.pdbx_seq_one_letter_code
_entity_poly.pdbx_strand_id
1 'polypeptide(L)'
;FGSSLGFWFKRQFDDLKGKEQGLSNTVQVDPFGGLYRKLTFNQDHKLLGGLLVGNAEDYFSLLNLSKQENLGKKVPGDLFLGGSGDGDAEDLSDDSVVCLCQKVTKGQIVDAIKNDDACTIPDIKKCTTAGNGCGGCVLSTGFIPKILKSTLESMGKTVFTGISPYFPFTRAELFEIIRVKQLKTYEDVVKECARVGKIPDMQAALVGDEVCKPVVASILASLWNEVPVNDGLRELQDTNDYVMANIQRSGQYSVIPRVAGGEITPQEMILMGTVALKYNLWMKITGAQRVGLFGASIWQLPDIWEDLVTGRACFQGNDSIKVQSSVETEGMESGQAYGKALRAVKSCVGTSWCRFGQQDAVTMAVKLEERYKGFRAPHKMKMGVSGCMRECAEAQGKDIGLVATVKGYNLYVCGNHGTSPKHATLFMNDLSEEECFRYIDRILMYYTFTAAPLTRTSKWLENLEGGIEHLKEVVVEDSLGLCAEFEKRWDEQVERYQCEWKKVVETPELRKKFRQFVNVEDKKFGDLEWEKVRKQQKIQLEDLPTVIGPAKITKDKADATWRWLDVGAVEDFPTNGGAAVKVSKTELAVYQSATMGKWYASQNSCPHKQLQVLSRGLIGMAGATPKVACPIHKNTYNLETGKGISNPGLNLATFDAKAENGRVLIFVPPDDVLDKSLGRDAPAGNGHSCGGACGETSKDLQW
;
A
#
# COMPACT_ATOMS: atom_id res chain seq x y z
N PHE A 1 -24.02 20.53 13.91
CA PHE A 1 -22.75 21.25 14.07
C PHE A 1 -22.75 22.24 15.25
N GLY A 2 -21.85 22.02 16.21
CA GLY A 2 -21.76 22.66 17.53
C GLY A 2 -21.18 21.61 18.47
N SER A 3 -19.95 21.78 18.95
CA SER A 3 -19.15 20.68 19.52
C SER A 3 -19.51 20.32 20.96
N SER A 4 -20.41 21.09 21.59
CA SER A 4 -20.85 20.83 22.96
C SER A 4 -22.28 20.30 22.97
N LEU A 5 -22.53 19.30 23.83
CA LEU A 5 -23.88 18.86 24.18
C LEU A 5 -24.74 20.06 24.60
N GLY A 6 -24.16 21.02 25.32
CA GLY A 6 -24.85 22.24 25.76
C GLY A 6 -25.51 23.02 24.62
N PHE A 7 -24.87 23.15 23.46
CA PHE A 7 -25.42 23.88 22.31
C PHE A 7 -26.71 23.23 21.78
N TRP A 8 -26.71 21.91 21.66
CA TRP A 8 -27.87 21.15 21.18
C TRP A 8 -28.99 21.07 22.22
N PHE A 9 -28.64 20.76 23.47
CA PHE A 9 -29.64 20.59 24.53
C PHE A 9 -30.29 21.92 24.95
N LYS A 10 -29.59 23.05 24.82
CA LYS A 10 -30.15 24.39 25.07
C LYS A 10 -30.91 24.97 23.86
N ARG A 11 -31.04 24.21 22.77
CA ARG A 11 -31.75 24.59 21.53
C ARG A 11 -31.28 25.93 20.95
N GLN A 12 -29.97 26.18 20.97
CA GLN A 12 -29.41 27.43 20.46
C GLN A 12 -29.47 27.55 18.93
N PHE A 13 -29.77 26.45 18.24
CA PHE A 13 -29.99 26.35 16.79
C PHE A 13 -31.45 26.61 16.37
N ASP A 14 -32.37 26.71 17.33
CA ASP A 14 -33.80 26.98 17.12
C ASP A 14 -34.01 28.47 16.86
N ASP A 15 -34.87 28.83 15.90
CA ASP A 15 -35.02 30.23 15.48
C ASP A 15 -35.69 31.12 16.54
N LEU A 16 -36.61 30.56 17.35
CA LEU A 16 -37.29 31.31 18.39
C LEU A 16 -36.40 31.43 19.63
N LYS A 17 -35.87 30.31 20.13
CA LYS A 17 -35.03 30.30 21.33
C LYS A 17 -33.64 30.90 21.10
N GLY A 18 -33.10 30.76 19.90
CA GLY A 18 -31.85 31.40 19.51
C GLY A 18 -31.99 32.93 19.50
N LYS A 19 -33.10 33.45 18.97
CA LYS A 19 -33.37 34.90 18.94
C LYS A 19 -33.55 35.49 20.34
N GLU A 20 -34.23 34.77 21.24
CA GLU A 20 -34.34 35.15 22.67
C GLU A 20 -32.98 35.20 23.38
N GLN A 21 -31.99 34.45 22.89
CA GLN A 21 -30.60 34.44 23.38
C GLN A 21 -29.66 35.36 22.60
N GLY A 22 -30.20 36.21 21.71
CA GLY A 22 -29.39 37.13 20.90
C GLY A 22 -28.58 36.47 19.79
N LEU A 23 -28.96 35.27 19.35
CA LEU A 23 -28.31 34.55 18.26
C LEU A 23 -28.99 34.84 16.93
N SER A 24 -28.21 34.85 15.85
CA SER A 24 -28.68 35.06 14.47
C SER A 24 -28.35 33.87 13.59
N ASN A 25 -29.21 33.58 12.61
CA ASN A 25 -29.05 32.45 11.69
C ASN A 25 -28.99 32.90 10.23
N THR A 26 -28.14 32.25 9.43
CA THR A 26 -28.19 32.32 7.97
C THR A 26 -28.67 30.99 7.43
N VAL A 27 -29.67 30.97 6.53
CA VAL A 27 -30.27 29.74 5.97
C VAL A 27 -30.22 29.75 4.45
N GLN A 28 -29.60 28.74 3.85
CA GLN A 28 -29.57 28.47 2.41
C GLN A 28 -30.28 27.13 2.13
N VAL A 29 -31.21 27.14 1.18
CA VAL A 29 -31.97 25.95 0.77
C VAL A 29 -31.99 25.87 -0.75
N ASP A 30 -31.55 24.73 -1.29
CA ASP A 30 -31.77 24.34 -2.67
C ASP A 30 -32.58 23.03 -2.68
N PRO A 31 -33.90 23.11 -2.92
CA PRO A 31 -34.80 21.96 -2.95
C PRO A 31 -34.50 20.97 -4.09
N PHE A 32 -33.83 21.39 -5.16
CA PHE A 32 -33.56 20.57 -6.33
C PHE A 32 -32.22 19.84 -6.22
N GLY A 33 -31.21 20.49 -5.66
CA GLY A 33 -29.90 19.89 -5.32
C GLY A 33 -29.88 19.14 -3.99
N GLY A 34 -30.98 19.14 -3.23
CA GLY A 34 -31.08 18.47 -1.93
C GLY A 34 -30.19 19.11 -0.84
N LEU A 35 -29.89 20.41 -0.98
CA LEU A 35 -28.99 21.14 -0.10
C LEU A 35 -29.78 21.98 0.91
N TYR A 36 -29.45 21.81 2.19
CA TYR A 36 -29.92 22.66 3.28
C TYR A 36 -28.75 23.01 4.20
N ARG A 37 -28.49 24.31 4.33
CA ARG A 37 -27.41 24.86 5.15
C ARG A 37 -27.98 25.92 6.09
N LYS A 38 -27.74 25.76 7.38
CA LYS A 38 -28.06 26.73 8.42
C LYS A 38 -26.83 27.01 9.26
N LEU A 39 -26.40 28.26 9.40
CA LEU A 39 -25.28 28.64 10.27
C LEU A 39 -25.78 29.59 11.36
N THR A 40 -25.27 29.44 12.58
CA THR A 40 -25.70 30.17 13.78
C THR A 40 -24.56 31.01 14.33
N PHE A 41 -24.83 32.28 14.60
CA PHE A 41 -23.87 33.29 15.04
C PHE A 41 -24.30 33.96 16.35
N ASN A 42 -23.34 34.44 17.14
CA ASN A 42 -23.62 35.32 18.28
C ASN A 42 -23.78 36.80 17.85
N GLN A 43 -23.97 37.68 18.82
CA GLN A 43 -24.10 39.14 18.60
C GLN A 43 -22.84 39.77 17.96
N ASP A 44 -21.66 39.21 18.20
CA ASP A 44 -20.38 39.66 17.63
C ASP A 44 -20.07 39.02 16.27
N HIS A 45 -21.06 38.39 15.62
CA HIS A 45 -20.94 37.69 14.36
C HIS A 45 -19.95 36.50 14.38
N LYS A 46 -19.56 35.99 15.54
CA LYS A 46 -18.80 34.74 15.68
C LYS A 46 -19.68 33.55 15.32
N LEU A 47 -19.16 32.64 14.49
CA LEU A 47 -19.83 31.38 14.16
C LEU A 47 -19.82 30.45 15.38
N LEU A 48 -21.01 30.05 15.84
CA LEU A 48 -21.18 29.10 16.96
C LEU A 48 -21.37 27.66 16.47
N GLY A 49 -21.91 27.50 15.27
CA GLY A 49 -22.24 26.20 14.71
C GLY A 49 -23.20 26.30 13.53
N GLY A 50 -23.86 25.19 13.22
CA GLY A 50 -24.71 25.08 12.05
C GLY A 50 -25.29 23.69 11.79
N LEU A 51 -25.94 23.53 10.66
CA LEU A 51 -26.52 22.30 10.16
C LEU A 51 -26.30 22.28 8.65
N LEU A 52 -25.68 21.21 8.16
CA LEU A 52 -25.45 20.96 6.74
C LEU A 52 -26.13 19.63 6.39
N VAL A 53 -27.00 19.64 5.39
CA VAL A 53 -27.70 18.47 4.86
C VAL A 53 -27.59 18.52 3.34
N GLY A 54 -27.26 17.39 2.71
CA GLY A 54 -26.92 17.34 1.28
C GLY A 54 -25.43 17.56 1.04
N ASN A 55 -25.03 18.75 0.60
CA ASN A 55 -23.61 19.12 0.46
C ASN A 55 -23.02 19.56 1.81
N ALA A 56 -21.92 18.92 2.23
CA ALA A 56 -21.19 19.22 3.46
C ALA A 56 -19.68 19.42 3.24
N GLU A 57 -19.24 19.79 2.03
CA GLU A 57 -17.82 19.99 1.67
C GLU A 57 -17.14 21.04 2.57
N ASP A 58 -17.86 22.11 2.90
CA ASP A 58 -17.40 23.18 3.78
C ASP A 58 -17.35 22.80 5.27
N TYR A 59 -17.74 21.56 5.64
CA TYR A 59 -17.85 21.13 7.03
C TYR A 59 -16.56 21.42 7.82
N PHE A 60 -15.39 21.12 7.27
CA PHE A 60 -14.14 21.31 8.02
C PHE A 60 -13.76 22.78 8.17
N SER A 61 -13.97 23.57 7.11
CA SER A 61 -13.74 25.02 7.12
C SER A 61 -14.60 25.72 8.17
N LEU A 62 -15.91 25.42 8.18
CA LEU A 62 -16.86 25.97 9.14
C LEU A 62 -16.58 25.50 10.58
N LEU A 63 -16.05 24.28 10.77
CA LEU A 63 -15.75 23.75 12.11
C LEU A 63 -14.56 24.46 12.72
N ASN A 64 -13.54 24.72 11.91
CA ASN A 64 -12.39 25.49 12.33
C ASN A 64 -12.78 26.95 12.62
N LEU A 65 -13.55 27.59 11.73
CA LEU A 65 -14.10 28.92 11.94
C LEU A 65 -14.94 29.00 13.24
N SER A 66 -15.75 27.98 13.55
CA SER A 66 -16.56 27.99 14.79
C SER A 66 -15.75 27.93 16.08
N LYS A 67 -14.49 27.48 16.01
CA LYS A 67 -13.57 27.40 17.15
C LYS A 67 -12.77 28.69 17.34
N GLN A 68 -12.73 29.56 16.34
CA GLN A 68 -12.06 30.85 16.40
C GLN A 68 -12.92 31.87 17.17
N GLU A 69 -12.30 32.96 17.64
CA GLU A 69 -13.02 33.99 18.40
C GLU A 69 -13.85 34.92 17.50
N ASN A 70 -13.50 35.04 16.22
CA ASN A 70 -14.21 35.84 15.23
C ASN A 70 -14.04 35.22 13.83
N LEU A 71 -14.69 35.81 12.82
CA LEU A 71 -14.61 35.37 11.42
C LEU A 71 -13.40 35.92 10.65
N GLY A 72 -12.45 36.57 11.33
CA GLY A 72 -11.36 37.32 10.71
C GLY A 72 -11.89 38.47 9.86
N LYS A 73 -11.47 38.52 8.59
CA LYS A 73 -11.93 39.52 7.60
C LYS A 73 -13.28 39.21 6.96
N LYS A 74 -13.86 38.03 7.22
CA LYS A 74 -15.10 37.57 6.59
C LYS A 74 -16.32 38.07 7.35
N VAL A 75 -17.42 38.31 6.66
CA VAL A 75 -18.74 38.55 7.26
C VAL A 75 -19.61 37.30 7.14
N PRO A 76 -20.68 37.14 7.95
CA PRO A 76 -21.58 35.97 7.87
C PRO A 76 -22.11 35.67 6.46
N GLY A 77 -22.30 36.70 5.63
CA GLY A 77 -22.71 36.57 4.23
C GLY A 77 -21.67 35.91 3.31
N ASP A 78 -20.37 36.06 3.59
CA ASP A 78 -19.30 35.42 2.80
C ASP A 78 -19.31 33.89 2.98
N LEU A 79 -19.85 33.42 4.10
CA LEU A 79 -20.01 32.00 4.39
C LEU A 79 -21.25 31.40 3.72
N PHE A 80 -22.01 32.18 2.95
CA PHE A 80 -23.27 31.79 2.32
C PHE A 80 -23.10 31.30 0.87
N LEU A 81 -22.04 31.73 0.19
CA LEU A 81 -21.71 31.37 -1.21
C LEU A 81 -20.76 30.17 -1.30
N GLY A 82 -20.96 29.16 -0.45
CA GLY A 82 -20.16 27.93 -0.48
C GLY A 82 -20.37 27.15 -1.77
N GLY A 83 -19.41 27.24 -2.69
CA GLY A 83 -19.38 26.47 -3.94
C GLY A 83 -18.58 27.16 -5.04
N SER A 84 -17.25 27.02 -5.01
CA SER A 84 -16.32 27.18 -6.16
C SER A 84 -14.83 27.23 -5.76
N GLY A 85 -14.49 27.07 -4.48
CA GLY A 85 -13.10 26.84 -4.07
C GLY A 85 -12.88 25.36 -3.82
N ASP A 86 -12.28 24.65 -4.78
CA ASP A 86 -11.44 23.51 -4.44
C ASP A 86 -10.54 23.99 -3.29
N GLY A 87 -10.52 23.28 -2.16
CA GLY A 87 -9.69 23.67 -1.02
C GLY A 87 -8.23 23.51 -1.39
N ASP A 88 -7.69 24.43 -2.17
CA ASP A 88 -6.31 24.47 -2.54
C ASP A 88 -5.47 24.81 -1.33
N ALA A 89 -4.27 24.26 -1.29
CA ALA A 89 -3.35 24.47 -0.17
C ALA A 89 -3.05 25.96 0.09
N GLU A 90 -3.29 26.81 -0.90
CA GLU A 90 -3.17 28.27 -0.85
C GLU A 90 -4.24 28.90 0.05
N ASP A 91 -5.46 28.37 0.09
CA ASP A 91 -6.60 28.91 0.85
C ASP A 91 -6.59 28.56 2.35
N LEU A 92 -5.66 27.69 2.77
CA LEU A 92 -5.49 27.35 4.18
C LEU A 92 -4.78 28.49 4.93
N SER A 93 -5.32 28.88 6.09
CA SER A 93 -4.61 29.75 7.03
C SER A 93 -3.39 29.05 7.63
N ASP A 94 -2.39 29.81 8.08
CA ASP A 94 -1.18 29.24 8.72
C ASP A 94 -1.50 28.41 9.97
N ASP A 95 -2.56 28.73 10.72
CA ASP A 95 -3.01 27.95 11.88
C ASP A 95 -3.72 26.63 11.52
N SER A 96 -4.01 26.39 10.24
CA SER A 96 -4.75 25.19 9.82
C SER A 96 -3.90 23.94 10.04
N VAL A 97 -4.42 22.98 10.81
CA VAL A 97 -3.75 21.70 11.04
C VAL A 97 -3.74 20.86 9.77
N VAL A 98 -2.55 20.68 9.19
CA VAL A 98 -2.29 19.92 7.96
C VAL A 98 -2.00 18.44 8.26
N CYS A 99 -1.32 18.14 9.37
CA CYS A 99 -1.06 16.78 9.81
C CYS A 99 -1.84 16.47 11.10
N LEU A 100 -3.00 15.79 11.00
CA LEU A 100 -3.80 15.46 12.19
C LEU A 100 -3.09 14.53 13.17
N CYS A 101 -2.26 13.60 12.68
CA CYS A 101 -1.58 12.61 13.51
C CYS A 101 -0.53 13.23 14.43
N GLN A 102 0.17 14.25 13.94
CA GLN A 102 1.28 14.90 14.65
C GLN A 102 0.94 16.35 15.05
N LYS A 103 -0.29 16.78 14.77
CA LYS A 103 -0.82 18.13 15.05
C LYS A 103 0.03 19.26 14.45
N VAL A 104 0.57 19.05 13.25
CA VAL A 104 1.38 20.05 12.53
C VAL A 104 0.50 20.97 11.70
N THR A 105 0.70 22.28 11.78
CA THR A 105 -0.03 23.31 11.02
C THR A 105 0.64 23.67 9.69
N LYS A 106 -0.07 24.38 8.81
CA LYS A 106 0.50 24.92 7.56
C LYS A 106 1.65 25.88 7.87
N GLY A 107 1.48 26.78 8.84
CA GLY A 107 2.48 27.75 9.27
C GLY A 107 3.79 27.08 9.67
N GLN A 108 3.74 26.01 10.48
CA GLN A 108 4.93 25.25 10.86
C GLN A 108 5.67 24.63 9.66
N ILE A 109 4.94 24.26 8.61
CA ILE A 109 5.54 23.73 7.37
C ILE A 109 6.17 24.88 6.56
N VAL A 110 5.46 25.99 6.40
CA VAL A 110 5.95 27.19 5.71
C VAL A 110 7.20 27.74 6.39
N ASP A 111 7.19 27.80 7.73
CA ASP A 111 8.33 28.22 8.55
C ASP A 111 9.52 27.28 8.36
N ALA A 112 9.31 25.96 8.35
CA ALA A 112 10.39 25.01 8.07
C ALA A 112 10.99 25.22 6.67
N ILE A 113 10.18 25.55 5.66
CA ILE A 113 10.65 25.81 4.30
C ILE A 113 11.45 27.12 4.22
N LYS A 114 10.94 28.18 4.87
CA LYS A 114 11.53 29.53 4.81
C LYS A 114 12.74 29.71 5.71
N ASN A 115 12.69 29.17 6.92
CA ASN A 115 13.67 29.43 7.98
C ASN A 115 14.69 28.29 8.13
N ASP A 116 14.27 27.04 7.92
CA ASP A 116 15.12 25.85 8.08
C ASP A 116 15.56 25.23 6.74
N ASP A 117 15.36 25.95 5.64
CA ASP A 117 15.71 25.57 4.26
C ASP A 117 15.13 24.19 3.83
N ALA A 118 13.98 23.79 4.39
CA ALA A 118 13.35 22.52 4.08
C ALA A 118 12.81 22.51 2.64
N CYS A 119 13.55 21.90 1.72
CA CYS A 119 13.22 21.89 0.29
C CYS A 119 12.54 20.58 -0.17
N THR A 120 12.46 19.58 0.70
CA THR A 120 11.89 18.26 0.37
C THR A 120 10.92 17.76 1.44
N ILE A 121 10.07 16.78 1.09
CA ILE A 121 9.18 16.11 2.06
C ILE A 121 9.98 15.46 3.22
N PRO A 122 11.11 14.76 2.98
CA PRO A 122 12.00 14.32 4.06
C PRO A 122 12.46 15.44 4.99
N ASP A 123 12.79 16.62 4.46
CA ASP A 123 13.19 17.77 5.29
C ASP A 123 12.02 18.24 6.15
N ILE A 124 10.81 18.35 5.57
CA ILE A 124 9.59 18.69 6.32
C ILE A 124 9.34 17.67 7.44
N LYS A 125 9.48 16.36 7.16
CA LYS A 125 9.34 15.30 8.18
C LYS A 125 10.34 15.47 9.31
N LYS A 126 11.58 15.83 8.97
CA LYS A 126 12.66 16.03 9.94
C LYS A 126 12.42 17.27 10.80
N CYS A 127 12.04 18.39 10.21
CA CYS A 127 11.85 19.67 10.92
C CYS A 127 10.54 19.73 11.71
N THR A 128 9.45 19.15 11.17
CA THR A 128 8.10 19.33 11.73
C THR A 128 7.48 18.06 12.30
N THR A 129 8.04 16.89 12.03
CA THR A 129 7.44 15.55 12.26
C THR A 129 6.22 15.21 11.41
N ALA A 130 5.72 16.13 10.58
CA ALA A 130 4.55 15.91 9.75
C ALA A 130 4.74 14.73 8.79
N GLY A 131 3.83 13.75 8.84
CA GLY A 131 3.91 12.54 8.02
C GLY A 131 4.59 11.33 8.67
N ASN A 132 5.12 11.46 9.89
CA ASN A 132 5.71 10.34 10.66
C ASN A 132 4.66 9.39 11.29
N GLY A 133 3.37 9.72 11.19
CA GLY A 133 2.25 8.89 11.63
C GLY A 133 1.64 8.06 10.51
N CYS A 134 0.46 8.46 10.01
CA CYS A 134 -0.27 7.70 8.99
C CYS A 134 0.23 7.89 7.55
N GLY A 135 1.13 8.85 7.30
CA GLY A 135 1.66 9.16 5.98
C GLY A 135 0.69 9.82 4.98
N GLY A 136 -0.60 9.99 5.32
CA GLY A 136 -1.60 10.50 4.36
C GLY A 136 -1.35 11.92 3.85
N CYS A 137 -0.80 12.80 4.69
CA CYS A 137 -0.52 14.19 4.35
C CYS A 137 0.70 14.39 3.43
N VAL A 138 1.59 13.40 3.34
CA VAL A 138 2.82 13.41 2.51
C VAL A 138 2.68 12.62 1.21
N LEU A 139 1.52 12.01 0.96
CA LEU A 139 1.21 11.46 -0.36
C LEU A 139 1.25 12.58 -1.38
N SER A 140 1.56 12.29 -2.64
CA SER A 140 1.58 13.28 -3.75
C SER A 140 0.30 14.12 -3.86
N THR A 141 -0.82 13.60 -3.35
CA THR A 141 -2.14 14.22 -3.34
C THR A 141 -2.49 14.89 -2.01
N GLY A 142 -1.62 14.80 -1.01
CA GLY A 142 -1.76 15.42 0.30
C GLY A 142 -1.44 16.92 0.27
N PHE A 143 -1.75 17.61 1.36
CA PHE A 143 -1.50 19.04 1.49
C PHE A 143 -0.01 19.38 1.58
N ILE A 144 0.84 18.50 2.13
CA ILE A 144 2.26 18.84 2.36
C ILE A 144 3.03 19.05 1.05
N PRO A 145 2.93 18.17 0.02
CA PRO A 145 3.58 18.44 -1.26
C PRO A 145 3.06 19.70 -1.95
N LYS A 146 1.74 19.98 -1.85
CA LYS A 146 1.15 21.20 -2.41
C LYS A 146 1.72 22.45 -1.73
N ILE A 147 1.75 22.49 -0.39
CA ILE A 147 2.33 23.61 0.39
C ILE A 147 3.81 23.77 0.09
N LEU A 148 4.56 22.67 0.03
CA LEU A 148 5.98 22.69 -0.30
C LEU A 148 6.22 23.31 -1.68
N LYS A 149 5.47 22.84 -2.69
CA LYS A 149 5.57 23.35 -4.06
C LYS A 149 5.28 24.86 -4.12
N SER A 150 4.11 25.29 -3.65
CA SER A 150 3.70 26.70 -3.73
C SER A 150 4.61 27.62 -2.92
N THR A 151 5.07 27.17 -1.75
CA THR A 151 5.99 27.97 -0.91
C THR A 151 7.35 28.13 -1.59
N LEU A 152 7.94 27.05 -2.13
CA LEU A 152 9.21 27.13 -2.85
C LEU A 152 9.12 28.01 -4.10
N GLU A 153 8.05 27.87 -4.88
CA GLU A 153 7.77 28.73 -6.05
C GLU A 153 7.66 30.20 -5.64
N SER A 154 6.97 30.51 -4.53
CA SER A 154 6.87 31.88 -3.99
C SER A 154 8.21 32.46 -3.54
N MET A 155 9.19 31.61 -3.22
CA MET A 155 10.56 31.98 -2.88
C MET A 155 11.48 32.07 -4.11
N GLY A 156 10.95 31.86 -5.33
CA GLY A 156 11.73 31.80 -6.56
C GLY A 156 12.63 30.58 -6.67
N LYS A 157 12.41 29.53 -5.86
CA LYS A 157 13.16 28.27 -5.93
C LYS A 157 12.48 27.30 -6.89
N THR A 158 13.27 26.59 -7.69
CA THR A 158 12.77 25.53 -8.58
C THR A 158 12.41 24.29 -7.76
N VAL A 159 11.18 23.81 -7.90
CA VAL A 159 10.71 22.61 -7.22
C VAL A 159 11.30 21.38 -7.90
N PHE A 160 11.84 20.46 -7.11
CA PHE A 160 12.31 19.18 -7.62
C PHE A 160 11.13 18.34 -8.14
N THR A 161 11.13 18.03 -9.44
CA THR A 161 10.06 17.25 -10.12
C THR A 161 10.44 15.81 -10.40
N GLY A 162 11.67 15.41 -10.07
CA GLY A 162 12.14 14.03 -10.25
C GLY A 162 11.54 13.05 -9.23
N ILE A 163 11.79 11.76 -9.44
CA ILE A 163 11.37 10.70 -8.51
C ILE A 163 12.13 10.78 -7.19
N SER A 164 13.46 10.93 -7.25
CA SER A 164 14.32 11.12 -6.08
C SER A 164 15.65 11.75 -6.50
N PRO A 165 16.52 12.23 -5.57
CA PRO A 165 17.81 12.82 -5.92
C PRO A 165 18.70 11.96 -6.83
N TYR A 166 18.51 10.62 -6.82
CA TYR A 166 19.24 9.69 -7.67
C TYR A 166 18.61 9.51 -9.07
N PHE A 167 17.34 9.89 -9.22
CA PHE A 167 16.57 9.86 -10.46
C PHE A 167 15.82 11.19 -10.64
N PRO A 168 16.49 12.23 -11.18
CA PRO A 168 15.87 13.52 -11.49
C PRO A 168 15.07 13.46 -12.80
N PHE A 169 14.25 12.42 -12.94
CA PHE A 169 13.33 12.20 -14.05
C PHE A 169 11.92 12.06 -13.46
N THR A 170 10.93 12.57 -14.18
CA THR A 170 9.55 12.20 -13.93
C THR A 170 9.33 10.72 -14.28
N ARG A 171 8.27 10.11 -13.75
CA ARG A 171 7.93 8.73 -14.12
C ARG A 171 7.64 8.59 -15.61
N ALA A 172 7.01 9.57 -16.24
CA ALA A 172 6.69 9.55 -17.67
C ALA A 172 7.96 9.57 -18.52
N GLU A 173 8.91 10.49 -18.25
CA GLU A 173 10.20 10.49 -18.96
C GLU A 173 10.95 9.16 -18.80
N LEU A 174 10.97 8.61 -17.59
CA LEU A 174 11.64 7.35 -17.32
C LEU A 174 10.94 6.16 -18.02
N PHE A 175 9.61 6.16 -18.04
CA PHE A 175 8.82 5.17 -18.77
C PHE A 175 9.16 5.19 -20.25
N GLU A 176 9.24 6.37 -20.85
CA GLU A 176 9.62 6.55 -22.26
C GLU A 176 11.04 6.05 -22.56
N ILE A 177 12.01 6.41 -21.72
CA ILE A 177 13.40 5.94 -21.88
C ILE A 177 13.45 4.41 -21.87
N ILE A 178 12.84 3.78 -20.86
CA ILE A 178 12.85 2.32 -20.69
C ILE A 178 12.13 1.64 -21.87
N ARG A 179 10.98 2.19 -22.29
CA ARG A 179 10.18 1.68 -23.41
C ARG A 179 10.96 1.74 -24.72
N VAL A 180 11.45 2.92 -25.12
CA VAL A 180 12.12 3.15 -26.41
C VAL A 180 13.44 2.39 -26.50
N LYS A 181 14.19 2.33 -25.40
CA LYS A 181 15.48 1.61 -25.34
C LYS A 181 15.33 0.12 -25.03
N GLN A 182 14.11 -0.35 -24.75
CA GLN A 182 13.79 -1.73 -24.37
C GLN A 182 14.62 -2.25 -23.18
N LEU A 183 14.83 -1.40 -22.17
CA LEU A 183 15.65 -1.74 -20.99
C LEU A 183 14.89 -2.70 -20.08
N LYS A 184 15.57 -3.75 -19.59
CA LYS A 184 14.96 -4.82 -18.79
C LYS A 184 15.46 -4.94 -17.36
N THR A 185 16.61 -4.32 -17.04
CA THR A 185 17.24 -4.42 -15.71
C THR A 185 17.40 -3.05 -15.09
N TYR A 186 17.42 -2.97 -13.75
CA TYR A 186 17.63 -1.71 -13.04
C TYR A 186 18.98 -1.09 -13.36
N GLU A 187 20.02 -1.92 -13.47
CA GLU A 187 21.37 -1.51 -13.82
C GLU A 187 21.43 -0.85 -15.19
N ASP A 188 20.74 -1.41 -16.19
CA ASP A 188 20.70 -0.82 -17.53
C ASP A 188 19.94 0.51 -17.55
N VAL A 189 18.87 0.61 -16.75
CA VAL A 189 18.13 1.87 -16.56
C VAL A 189 19.04 2.95 -15.96
N VAL A 190 19.76 2.64 -14.89
CA VAL A 190 20.70 3.57 -14.26
C VAL A 190 21.81 3.98 -15.25
N LYS A 191 22.42 3.02 -15.96
CA LYS A 191 23.48 3.30 -16.93
C LYS A 191 23.00 4.23 -18.06
N GLU A 192 21.83 3.97 -18.63
CA GLU A 192 21.30 4.81 -19.72
C GLU A 192 20.91 6.20 -19.22
N CYS A 193 20.31 6.30 -18.03
CA CYS A 193 19.97 7.57 -17.40
C CYS A 193 21.22 8.39 -17.00
N ALA A 194 22.31 7.72 -16.63
CA ALA A 194 23.61 8.35 -16.39
C ALA A 194 24.27 8.81 -17.69
N ARG A 195 24.17 8.02 -18.78
CA ARG A 195 24.72 8.36 -20.10
C ARG A 195 24.13 9.65 -20.66
N VAL A 196 22.85 9.94 -20.40
CA VAL A 196 22.21 11.20 -20.81
C VAL A 196 22.53 12.38 -19.87
N GLY A 197 23.41 12.19 -18.89
CA GLY A 197 24.00 13.26 -18.07
C GLY A 197 23.11 13.79 -16.93
N LYS A 198 21.98 13.15 -16.65
CA LYS A 198 21.04 13.61 -15.61
C LYS A 198 21.25 12.96 -14.24
N ILE A 199 21.86 11.78 -14.14
CA ILE A 199 22.17 11.17 -12.84
C ILE A 199 23.45 11.79 -12.25
N PRO A 200 23.40 12.40 -11.05
CA PRO A 200 24.55 13.12 -10.48
C PRO A 200 25.63 12.18 -9.92
N ASP A 201 25.23 11.03 -9.38
CA ASP A 201 26.13 10.00 -8.84
C ASP A 201 25.63 8.62 -9.27
N MET A 202 26.34 8.01 -10.22
CA MET A 202 25.99 6.71 -10.76
C MET A 202 26.07 5.60 -9.72
N GLN A 203 27.06 5.64 -8.82
CA GLN A 203 27.25 4.61 -7.81
C GLN A 203 26.13 4.65 -6.79
N ALA A 204 25.78 5.85 -6.32
CA ALA A 204 24.63 6.03 -5.42
C ALA A 204 23.30 5.66 -6.10
N ALA A 205 23.13 5.97 -7.39
CA ALA A 205 21.94 5.59 -8.15
C ALA A 205 21.82 4.07 -8.38
N LEU A 206 22.93 3.36 -8.58
CA LEU A 206 22.95 1.89 -8.63
C LEU A 206 22.52 1.28 -7.29
N VAL A 207 22.84 1.93 -6.17
CA VAL A 207 22.35 1.50 -4.86
C VAL A 207 20.87 1.88 -4.66
N GLY A 208 20.44 3.04 -5.16
CA GLY A 208 19.06 3.54 -5.13
C GLY A 208 18.53 3.88 -3.73
N ASP A 209 17.23 4.12 -3.63
CA ASP A 209 16.50 4.33 -2.37
C ASP A 209 15.11 3.66 -2.38
N GLU A 210 14.38 3.76 -1.27
CA GLU A 210 13.03 3.22 -1.10
C GLU A 210 11.95 3.90 -1.97
N VAL A 211 12.31 4.92 -2.75
CA VAL A 211 11.41 5.68 -3.63
C VAL A 211 11.67 5.34 -5.09
N CYS A 212 12.92 5.45 -5.57
CA CYS A 212 13.27 5.22 -6.97
C CYS A 212 13.22 3.74 -7.35
N LYS A 213 13.66 2.83 -6.47
CA LYS A 213 13.66 1.39 -6.77
C LYS A 213 12.26 0.87 -7.08
N PRO A 214 11.22 1.09 -6.24
CA PRO A 214 9.88 0.59 -6.55
C PRO A 214 9.27 1.25 -7.79
N VAL A 215 9.66 2.49 -8.12
CA VAL A 215 9.18 3.17 -9.34
C VAL A 215 9.77 2.52 -10.59
N VAL A 216 11.09 2.28 -10.63
CA VAL A 216 11.72 1.56 -11.75
C VAL A 216 11.14 0.14 -11.87
N ALA A 217 11.02 -0.58 -10.75
CA ALA A 217 10.41 -1.91 -10.73
C ALA A 217 8.97 -1.90 -11.27
N SER A 218 8.17 -0.91 -10.87
CA SER A 218 6.81 -0.74 -11.38
C SER A 218 6.77 -0.50 -12.89
N ILE A 219 7.68 0.32 -13.43
CA ILE A 219 7.76 0.56 -14.88
C ILE A 219 8.16 -0.72 -15.63
N LEU A 220 9.20 -1.41 -15.16
CA LEU A 220 9.65 -2.67 -15.74
C LEU A 220 8.53 -3.71 -15.73
N ALA A 221 7.79 -3.82 -14.62
CA ALA A 221 6.68 -4.75 -14.51
C ALA A 221 5.50 -4.37 -15.44
N SER A 222 5.18 -3.08 -15.57
CA SER A 222 4.15 -2.59 -16.51
C SER A 222 4.51 -2.79 -17.98
N LEU A 223 5.80 -2.77 -18.32
CA LEU A 223 6.27 -2.94 -19.70
C LEU A 223 6.44 -4.41 -20.07
N TRP A 224 6.98 -5.22 -19.15
CA TRP A 224 7.50 -6.55 -19.45
C TRP A 224 6.75 -7.71 -18.78
N ASN A 225 5.88 -7.44 -17.80
CA ASN A 225 5.11 -8.44 -17.04
C ASN A 225 5.96 -9.54 -16.38
N GLU A 226 7.19 -9.18 -15.96
CA GLU A 226 8.11 -10.12 -15.31
C GLU A 226 7.65 -10.48 -13.90
N VAL A 227 7.98 -11.70 -13.45
CA VAL A 227 7.60 -12.15 -12.11
C VAL A 227 8.39 -11.36 -11.06
N PRO A 228 7.72 -10.73 -10.09
CA PRO A 228 8.37 -9.78 -9.19
C PRO A 228 9.42 -10.38 -8.23
N VAL A 229 9.44 -11.71 -8.10
CA VAL A 229 10.41 -12.45 -7.26
C VAL A 229 11.63 -12.96 -8.02
N ASN A 230 11.72 -12.71 -9.33
CA ASN A 230 12.92 -12.98 -10.10
C ASN A 230 14.12 -12.18 -9.52
N ASP A 231 15.33 -12.72 -9.67
CA ASP A 231 16.55 -12.05 -9.23
C ASP A 231 16.70 -10.68 -9.90
N GLY A 232 17.18 -9.69 -9.14
CA GLY A 232 17.36 -8.32 -9.62
C GLY A 232 16.08 -7.48 -9.61
N LEU A 233 14.89 -8.08 -9.72
CA LEU A 233 13.61 -7.37 -9.54
C LEU A 233 13.16 -7.36 -8.08
N ARG A 234 13.33 -8.49 -7.39
CA ARG A 234 12.86 -8.69 -6.01
C ARG A 234 13.33 -7.59 -5.06
N GLU A 235 14.60 -7.22 -5.14
CA GLU A 235 15.26 -6.26 -4.24
C GLU A 235 14.94 -4.80 -4.56
N LEU A 236 14.21 -4.55 -5.66
CA LEU A 236 13.73 -3.24 -6.02
C LEU A 236 12.35 -2.93 -5.43
N GLN A 237 11.61 -3.96 -5.03
CA GLN A 237 10.20 -3.79 -4.70
C GLN A 237 9.93 -3.57 -3.23
N ASP A 238 8.77 -2.98 -2.94
CA ASP A 238 8.23 -2.95 -1.59
C ASP A 238 7.89 -4.38 -1.11
N THR A 239 7.82 -4.55 0.21
CA THR A 239 7.63 -5.83 0.90
C THR A 239 6.42 -6.61 0.41
N ASN A 240 5.30 -5.94 0.15
CA ASN A 240 4.10 -6.64 -0.30
C ASN A 240 4.27 -7.23 -1.71
N ASP A 241 4.98 -6.52 -2.60
CA ASP A 241 5.16 -6.93 -3.98
C ASP A 241 6.20 -8.06 -4.08
N TYR A 242 7.31 -8.00 -3.33
CA TYR A 242 8.32 -9.06 -3.39
C TYR A 242 7.97 -10.30 -2.54
N VAL A 243 7.18 -10.17 -1.47
CA VAL A 243 6.65 -11.34 -0.74
C VAL A 243 5.39 -11.88 -1.41
N MET A 244 4.81 -11.14 -2.36
CA MET A 244 3.56 -11.50 -3.04
C MET A 244 2.41 -11.80 -2.07
N ALA A 245 2.36 -11.04 -0.97
CA ALA A 245 1.34 -11.12 0.06
C ALA A 245 1.31 -9.82 0.88
N ASN A 246 0.14 -9.42 1.40
CA ASN A 246 0.07 -8.22 2.25
C ASN A 246 0.57 -8.54 3.65
N ILE A 247 1.56 -7.77 4.11
CA ILE A 247 2.01 -7.83 5.51
C ILE A 247 0.93 -7.31 6.47
N GLN A 248 0.79 -7.98 7.60
CA GLN A 248 -0.17 -7.70 8.66
C GLN A 248 0.52 -7.01 9.84
N ARG A 249 -0.28 -6.49 10.78
CA ARG A 249 0.25 -5.84 12.00
C ARG A 249 1.12 -6.77 12.84
N SER A 250 0.88 -8.08 12.79
CA SER A 250 1.67 -9.12 13.45
C SER A 250 2.95 -9.51 12.69
N GLY A 251 3.24 -8.91 11.53
CA GLY A 251 4.36 -9.31 10.67
C GLY A 251 4.13 -10.59 9.83
N GLN A 252 2.93 -11.19 9.96
CA GLN A 252 2.43 -12.29 9.13
C GLN A 252 1.80 -11.78 7.83
N TYR A 253 1.26 -12.69 7.02
CA TYR A 253 0.78 -12.39 5.67
C TYR A 253 -0.65 -12.87 5.42
N SER A 254 -1.31 -12.21 4.47
CA SER A 254 -2.62 -12.65 3.95
C SER A 254 -2.48 -13.44 2.66
N VAL A 255 -3.26 -14.51 2.52
CA VAL A 255 -3.44 -15.30 1.30
C VAL A 255 -4.85 -15.05 0.78
N ILE A 256 -4.97 -14.61 -0.47
CA ILE A 256 -6.25 -14.28 -1.10
C ILE A 256 -6.28 -14.89 -2.50
N PRO A 257 -6.88 -16.08 -2.66
CA PRO A 257 -7.10 -16.70 -3.96
C PRO A 257 -8.00 -15.83 -4.85
N ARG A 258 -7.90 -16.03 -6.17
CA ARG A 258 -8.76 -15.40 -7.15
C ARG A 258 -10.16 -16.02 -7.10
N VAL A 259 -11.17 -15.18 -7.24
CA VAL A 259 -12.59 -15.56 -7.30
C VAL A 259 -13.22 -14.58 -8.30
N ALA A 260 -13.13 -14.90 -9.59
CA ALA A 260 -13.47 -13.97 -10.67
C ALA A 260 -14.96 -13.63 -10.62
N GLY A 261 -15.30 -12.33 -10.69
CA GLY A 261 -16.68 -11.87 -10.57
C GLY A 261 -17.37 -12.18 -9.24
N GLY A 262 -16.66 -12.75 -8.26
CA GLY A 262 -17.25 -13.27 -7.01
C GLY A 262 -17.93 -14.64 -7.14
N GLU A 263 -17.74 -15.34 -8.26
CA GLU A 263 -18.29 -16.68 -8.50
C GLU A 263 -17.32 -17.76 -7.97
N ILE A 264 -17.85 -18.69 -7.17
CA ILE A 264 -17.07 -19.71 -6.47
C ILE A 264 -17.83 -21.04 -6.46
N THR A 265 -17.14 -22.13 -6.78
CA THR A 265 -17.71 -23.48 -6.69
C THR A 265 -17.74 -23.99 -5.25
N PRO A 266 -18.65 -24.94 -4.92
CA PRO A 266 -18.62 -25.61 -3.63
C PRO A 266 -17.27 -26.28 -3.31
N GLN A 267 -16.61 -26.86 -4.32
CA GLN A 267 -15.32 -27.54 -4.17
C GLN A 267 -14.19 -26.57 -3.83
N GLU A 268 -14.10 -25.41 -4.50
CA GLU A 268 -13.11 -24.37 -4.17
C GLU A 268 -13.36 -23.78 -2.77
N MET A 269 -14.62 -23.63 -2.36
CA MET A 269 -14.97 -23.21 -1.00
C MET A 269 -14.47 -24.23 0.03
N ILE A 270 -14.62 -25.53 -0.23
CA ILE A 270 -14.09 -26.60 0.61
C ILE A 270 -12.56 -26.54 0.63
N LEU A 271 -11.90 -26.40 -0.53
CA LEU A 271 -10.43 -26.26 -0.63
C LEU A 271 -9.91 -25.13 0.26
N MET A 272 -10.46 -23.92 0.14
CA MET A 272 -10.03 -22.80 0.99
C MET A 272 -10.31 -23.05 2.47
N GLY A 273 -11.41 -23.73 2.81
CA GLY A 273 -11.72 -24.13 4.18
C GLY A 273 -10.69 -25.13 4.74
N THR A 274 -10.33 -26.15 3.95
CA THR A 274 -9.35 -27.17 4.31
C THR A 274 -7.96 -26.58 4.49
N VAL A 275 -7.53 -25.71 3.58
CA VAL A 275 -6.28 -24.95 3.71
C VAL A 275 -6.29 -24.07 4.97
N ALA A 276 -7.40 -23.37 5.24
CA ALA A 276 -7.50 -22.56 6.44
C ALA A 276 -7.39 -23.38 7.74
N LEU A 277 -7.97 -24.58 7.77
CA LEU A 277 -7.85 -25.52 8.89
C LEU A 277 -6.41 -26.02 9.05
N LYS A 278 -5.79 -26.48 7.95
CA LYS A 278 -4.42 -27.03 7.92
C LYS A 278 -3.38 -26.06 8.45
N TYR A 279 -3.49 -24.78 8.09
CA TYR A 279 -2.51 -23.76 8.46
C TYR A 279 -2.99 -22.82 9.59
N ASN A 280 -4.13 -23.11 10.23
CA ASN A 280 -4.72 -22.28 11.29
C ASN A 280 -4.90 -20.80 10.87
N LEU A 281 -5.47 -20.58 9.69
CA LEU A 281 -5.66 -19.24 9.11
C LEU A 281 -7.03 -18.66 9.48
N TRP A 282 -7.07 -17.38 9.79
CA TRP A 282 -8.32 -16.65 9.98
C TRP A 282 -9.00 -16.42 8.63
N MET A 283 -10.30 -16.71 8.53
CA MET A 283 -11.10 -16.52 7.32
C MET A 283 -12.03 -15.30 7.43
N LYS A 284 -12.14 -14.53 6.34
CA LYS A 284 -13.08 -13.41 6.21
C LYS A 284 -13.53 -13.18 4.77
N ILE A 285 -14.83 -13.02 4.55
CA ILE A 285 -15.36 -12.49 3.28
C ILE A 285 -15.00 -10.99 3.19
N THR A 286 -14.35 -10.63 2.09
CA THR A 286 -13.85 -9.28 1.85
C THR A 286 -14.87 -8.45 1.07
N GLY A 287 -14.75 -7.12 1.10
CA GLY A 287 -15.60 -6.22 0.30
C GLY A 287 -15.40 -6.33 -1.23
N ALA A 288 -14.51 -7.21 -1.68
CA ALA A 288 -14.24 -7.49 -3.08
C ALA A 288 -14.87 -8.81 -3.56
N GLN A 289 -15.85 -9.36 -2.81
CA GLN A 289 -16.48 -10.66 -3.11
C GLN A 289 -15.48 -11.83 -3.13
N ARG A 290 -14.47 -11.78 -2.26
CA ARG A 290 -13.46 -12.86 -2.12
C ARG A 290 -13.31 -13.33 -0.69
N VAL A 291 -12.80 -14.55 -0.51
CA VAL A 291 -12.38 -15.07 0.78
C VAL A 291 -10.92 -14.68 1.04
N GLY A 292 -10.65 -14.04 2.18
CA GLY A 292 -9.30 -13.77 2.64
C GLY A 292 -8.89 -14.69 3.78
N LEU A 293 -7.69 -15.25 3.68
CA LEU A 293 -7.02 -16.07 4.68
C LEU A 293 -5.90 -15.24 5.33
N PHE A 294 -5.84 -15.18 6.66
CA PHE A 294 -4.94 -14.27 7.38
C PHE A 294 -4.14 -15.01 8.45
N GLY A 295 -2.86 -14.65 8.59
CA GLY A 295 -2.00 -15.13 9.67
C GLY A 295 -0.91 -16.11 9.23
N ALA A 296 -0.66 -16.21 7.91
CA ALA A 296 0.38 -17.08 7.37
C ALA A 296 1.78 -16.53 7.66
N SER A 297 2.68 -17.38 8.14
CA SER A 297 4.11 -17.06 8.20
C SER A 297 4.73 -17.04 6.81
N ILE A 298 5.82 -16.30 6.64
CA ILE A 298 6.48 -16.17 5.33
C ILE A 298 6.86 -17.53 4.74
N TRP A 299 7.40 -18.42 5.59
CA TRP A 299 7.83 -19.77 5.22
C TRP A 299 6.67 -20.72 4.90
N GLN A 300 5.46 -20.44 5.40
CA GLN A 300 4.27 -21.22 5.08
C GLN A 300 3.67 -20.83 3.72
N LEU A 301 4.00 -19.66 3.18
CA LEU A 301 3.35 -19.16 1.97
C LEU A 301 3.52 -20.11 0.77
N PRO A 302 4.72 -20.64 0.45
CA PRO A 302 4.86 -21.61 -0.65
C PRO A 302 3.98 -22.85 -0.46
N ASP A 303 3.91 -23.41 0.74
CA ASP A 303 3.14 -24.63 1.02
C ASP A 303 1.62 -24.36 0.94
N ILE A 304 1.16 -23.22 1.48
CA ILE A 304 -0.24 -22.80 1.38
C ILE A 304 -0.65 -22.62 -0.09
N TRP A 305 0.21 -21.97 -0.88
CA TRP A 305 -0.07 -21.76 -2.29
C TRP A 305 0.07 -23.03 -3.11
N GLU A 306 0.91 -23.98 -2.72
CA GLU A 306 0.97 -25.30 -3.35
C GLU A 306 -0.36 -26.05 -3.21
N ASP A 307 -0.93 -26.12 -2.00
CA ASP A 307 -2.26 -26.71 -1.81
C ASP A 307 -3.34 -26.01 -2.66
N LEU A 308 -3.33 -24.67 -2.69
CA LEU A 308 -4.30 -23.88 -3.45
C LEU A 308 -4.14 -24.04 -4.96
N VAL A 309 -2.91 -23.96 -5.48
CA VAL A 309 -2.60 -24.00 -6.92
C VAL A 309 -2.76 -25.41 -7.48
N THR A 310 -2.37 -26.44 -6.73
CA THR A 310 -2.58 -27.84 -7.14
C THR A 310 -4.01 -28.29 -6.95
N GLY A 311 -4.79 -27.54 -6.16
CA GLY A 311 -6.18 -27.86 -5.85
C GLY A 311 -6.33 -29.00 -4.86
N ARG A 312 -5.25 -29.43 -4.18
CA ARG A 312 -5.21 -30.60 -3.31
C ARG A 312 -4.91 -30.18 -1.88
N ALA A 313 -5.83 -30.48 -0.96
CA ALA A 313 -5.61 -30.27 0.45
C ALA A 313 -6.27 -31.36 1.29
N CYS A 314 -5.63 -31.73 2.40
CA CYS A 314 -6.18 -32.62 3.40
C CYS A 314 -5.99 -32.04 4.80
N PHE A 315 -7.00 -32.20 5.65
CA PHE A 315 -6.96 -31.87 7.05
C PHE A 315 -7.60 -32.98 7.88
N GLN A 316 -6.82 -33.51 8.82
CA GLN A 316 -7.28 -34.46 9.82
C GLN A 316 -7.48 -33.73 11.15
N GLY A 317 -8.72 -33.68 11.61
CA GLY A 317 -9.09 -33.05 12.88
C GLY A 317 -8.46 -33.69 14.11
N ASN A 318 -8.60 -33.00 15.24
CA ASN A 318 -8.19 -33.47 16.57
C ASN A 318 -9.31 -33.26 17.60
N ASP A 319 -9.01 -33.45 18.89
CA ASP A 319 -9.98 -33.31 19.99
C ASP A 319 -10.70 -31.94 20.01
N SER A 320 -10.03 -30.88 19.54
CA SER A 320 -10.56 -29.53 19.50
C SER A 320 -11.31 -29.21 18.20
N ILE A 321 -10.94 -29.84 17.07
CA ILE A 321 -11.55 -29.62 15.76
C ILE A 321 -11.91 -30.99 15.18
N LYS A 322 -13.17 -31.41 15.32
CA LYS A 322 -13.66 -32.73 14.86
C LYS A 322 -13.94 -32.80 13.35
N VAL A 323 -13.37 -31.90 12.56
CA VAL A 323 -13.56 -31.85 11.11
C VAL A 323 -12.49 -32.70 10.43
N GLN A 324 -12.88 -33.56 9.52
CA GLN A 324 -11.98 -34.21 8.57
C GLN A 324 -12.36 -33.74 7.17
N SER A 325 -11.38 -33.38 6.35
CA SER A 325 -11.62 -32.95 4.99
C SER A 325 -10.47 -33.35 4.08
N SER A 326 -10.81 -33.87 2.90
CA SER A 326 -9.90 -34.06 1.79
C SER A 326 -10.62 -33.58 0.54
N VAL A 327 -9.92 -32.84 -0.32
CA VAL A 327 -10.50 -32.21 -1.50
C VAL A 327 -9.46 -32.10 -2.60
N GLU A 328 -9.91 -32.40 -3.82
CA GLU A 328 -9.17 -32.22 -5.07
C GLU A 328 -10.04 -31.40 -6.02
N THR A 329 -9.44 -30.39 -6.64
CA THR A 329 -10.08 -29.46 -7.60
C THR A 329 -9.09 -29.14 -8.73
N GLU A 330 -9.48 -28.31 -9.68
CA GLU A 330 -8.57 -27.79 -10.72
C GLU A 330 -7.50 -26.82 -10.18
N GLY A 331 -7.62 -26.39 -8.93
CA GLY A 331 -6.73 -25.42 -8.29
C GLY A 331 -7.17 -23.97 -8.48
N MET A 332 -6.50 -23.07 -7.77
CA MET A 332 -6.82 -21.65 -7.72
C MET A 332 -5.60 -20.79 -8.02
N GLU A 333 -5.82 -19.64 -8.64
CA GLU A 333 -4.79 -18.65 -8.89
C GLU A 333 -4.67 -17.60 -7.78
N SER A 334 -3.57 -16.85 -7.79
CA SER A 334 -3.45 -15.68 -6.92
C SER A 334 -4.40 -14.56 -7.32
N GLY A 335 -5.12 -14.04 -6.33
CA GLY A 335 -5.94 -12.84 -6.51
C GLY A 335 -5.14 -11.53 -6.53
N GLN A 336 -3.81 -11.59 -6.38
CA GLN A 336 -2.88 -10.44 -6.46
C GLN A 336 -3.28 -9.25 -5.58
N ALA A 337 -3.90 -9.55 -4.44
CA ALA A 337 -4.43 -8.56 -3.52
C ALA A 337 -3.33 -7.71 -2.83
N TYR A 338 -2.06 -8.06 -3.03
CA TYR A 338 -0.89 -7.34 -2.51
C TYR A 338 -0.41 -6.25 -3.46
N GLY A 339 -0.38 -6.53 -4.76
CA GLY A 339 0.31 -5.66 -5.71
C GLY A 339 -0.43 -4.39 -6.12
N LYS A 340 0.28 -3.53 -6.84
CA LYS A 340 -0.28 -2.41 -7.60
C LYS A 340 -0.80 -2.92 -8.95
N ALA A 341 -1.87 -3.71 -8.88
CA ALA A 341 -2.51 -4.34 -10.04
C ALA A 341 -4.04 -4.26 -9.92
N LEU A 342 -4.75 -4.87 -10.87
CA LEU A 342 -6.16 -5.18 -10.71
C LEU A 342 -6.36 -6.00 -9.43
N ARG A 343 -7.20 -5.48 -8.52
CA ARG A 343 -7.52 -6.14 -7.27
C ARG A 343 -8.65 -7.13 -7.41
N ALA A 344 -9.77 -6.74 -7.99
CA ALA A 344 -10.95 -7.57 -8.22
C ALA A 344 -11.93 -6.84 -9.14
N VAL A 345 -12.77 -7.62 -9.82
CA VAL A 345 -13.95 -7.14 -10.54
C VAL A 345 -15.18 -7.55 -9.75
N LYS A 346 -15.82 -6.58 -9.08
CA LYS A 346 -17.06 -6.84 -8.33
C LYS A 346 -18.22 -6.95 -9.31
N SER A 347 -19.07 -7.97 -9.17
CA SER A 347 -20.26 -8.12 -10.00
C SER A 347 -21.54 -8.10 -9.16
N CYS A 348 -22.68 -7.83 -9.78
CA CYS A 348 -23.96 -8.31 -9.25
C CYS A 348 -24.40 -9.54 -10.04
N VAL A 349 -25.41 -10.24 -9.53
CA VAL A 349 -25.92 -11.49 -10.13
C VAL A 349 -26.59 -11.34 -11.52
N GLY A 350 -26.56 -10.13 -12.11
CA GLY A 350 -26.99 -9.85 -13.49
C GLY A 350 -28.35 -10.41 -13.91
N THR A 351 -28.50 -10.65 -15.21
CA THR A 351 -29.60 -11.42 -15.81
C THR A 351 -29.57 -12.90 -15.40
N SER A 352 -28.44 -13.40 -14.88
CA SER A 352 -28.30 -14.77 -14.41
C SER A 352 -29.30 -15.11 -13.29
N TRP A 353 -29.63 -14.13 -12.43
CA TRP A 353 -30.58 -14.35 -11.33
C TRP A 353 -31.50 -13.16 -11.02
N CYS A 354 -31.08 -11.91 -11.29
CA CYS A 354 -31.86 -10.75 -10.88
C CYS A 354 -32.94 -10.42 -11.92
N ARG A 355 -34.19 -10.30 -11.49
CA ARG A 355 -35.31 -9.84 -12.32
C ARG A 355 -35.15 -8.44 -12.94
N PHE A 356 -34.18 -7.65 -12.46
CA PHE A 356 -33.87 -6.31 -12.98
C PHE A 356 -32.64 -6.28 -13.87
N GLY A 357 -31.92 -7.41 -14.00
CA GLY A 357 -30.75 -7.50 -14.85
C GLY A 357 -31.12 -7.18 -16.30
N GLN A 358 -30.38 -6.25 -16.90
CA GLN A 358 -30.49 -5.86 -18.30
C GLN A 358 -29.48 -6.62 -19.16
N GLN A 359 -28.30 -6.92 -18.60
CA GLN A 359 -27.25 -7.72 -19.25
C GLN A 359 -26.63 -8.70 -18.24
N ASP A 360 -25.87 -9.65 -18.78
CA ASP A 360 -25.08 -10.61 -18.00
C ASP A 360 -23.83 -9.95 -17.41
N ALA A 361 -24.01 -9.42 -16.20
CA ALA A 361 -22.95 -8.76 -15.46
C ALA A 361 -21.89 -9.73 -14.90
N VAL A 362 -22.26 -10.99 -14.63
CA VAL A 362 -21.34 -11.96 -14.02
C VAL A 362 -20.34 -12.41 -15.08
N THR A 363 -20.81 -12.87 -16.23
CA THR A 363 -19.93 -13.26 -17.35
C THR A 363 -19.02 -12.10 -17.76
N MET A 364 -19.56 -10.87 -17.88
CA MET A 364 -18.75 -9.70 -18.22
C MET A 364 -17.68 -9.41 -17.15
N ALA A 365 -18.02 -9.53 -15.86
CA ALA A 365 -17.05 -9.36 -14.78
C ALA A 365 -15.94 -10.42 -14.78
N VAL A 366 -16.28 -11.68 -15.07
CA VAL A 366 -15.30 -12.76 -15.21
C VAL A 366 -14.36 -12.48 -16.38
N LYS A 367 -14.89 -12.13 -17.56
CA LYS A 367 -14.06 -11.80 -18.74
C LYS A 367 -13.13 -10.61 -18.47
N LEU A 368 -13.60 -9.56 -17.80
CA LEU A 368 -12.74 -8.46 -17.35
C LEU A 368 -11.66 -8.98 -16.40
N GLU A 369 -12.02 -9.73 -15.36
CA GLU A 369 -11.03 -10.18 -14.38
C GLU A 369 -9.94 -11.07 -15.00
N GLU A 370 -10.32 -11.94 -15.93
CA GLU A 370 -9.41 -12.83 -16.66
C GLU A 370 -8.57 -12.10 -17.71
N ARG A 371 -9.08 -11.04 -18.36
CA ARG A 371 -8.27 -10.23 -19.28
C ARG A 371 -7.27 -9.33 -18.56
N TYR A 372 -7.67 -8.73 -17.44
CA TYR A 372 -6.90 -7.69 -16.76
C TYR A 372 -6.07 -8.22 -15.57
N LYS A 373 -6.06 -9.54 -15.32
CA LYS A 373 -5.23 -10.16 -14.27
C LYS A 373 -3.74 -10.01 -14.55
N GLY A 374 -2.94 -9.91 -13.49
CA GLY A 374 -1.50 -9.74 -13.58
C GLY A 374 -1.01 -8.34 -13.91
N PHE A 375 -1.80 -7.55 -14.64
CA PHE A 375 -1.35 -6.24 -15.10
C PHE A 375 -0.91 -5.33 -13.94
N ARG A 376 0.37 -4.94 -13.95
CA ARG A 376 0.99 -4.02 -13.00
C ARG A 376 0.82 -2.59 -13.49
N ALA A 377 0.36 -1.73 -12.60
CA ALA A 377 0.00 -0.35 -12.90
C ALA A 377 0.63 0.61 -11.87
N PRO A 378 0.65 1.94 -12.13
CA PRO A 378 1.18 2.94 -11.20
C PRO A 378 0.58 2.85 -9.78
N HIS A 379 -0.67 2.39 -9.68
CA HIS A 379 -1.33 2.09 -8.43
C HIS A 379 -2.35 0.95 -8.59
N LYS A 380 -2.80 0.36 -7.48
CA LYS A 380 -3.88 -0.65 -7.47
C LYS A 380 -5.16 -0.10 -8.09
N MET A 381 -5.87 -0.97 -8.81
CA MET A 381 -7.13 -0.65 -9.51
C MET A 381 -8.22 -1.64 -9.11
N LYS A 382 -9.47 -1.21 -9.20
CA LYS A 382 -10.66 -2.05 -8.99
C LYS A 382 -11.60 -1.83 -10.15
N MET A 383 -12.36 -2.87 -10.49
CA MET A 383 -13.44 -2.75 -11.46
C MET A 383 -14.77 -3.19 -10.86
N GLY A 384 -15.86 -2.85 -11.54
CA GLY A 384 -17.20 -3.31 -11.17
C GLY A 384 -18.12 -3.41 -12.37
N VAL A 385 -18.97 -4.43 -12.39
CA VAL A 385 -20.00 -4.63 -13.42
C VAL A 385 -21.36 -4.77 -12.75
N SER A 386 -22.22 -3.80 -13.00
CA SER A 386 -23.59 -3.77 -12.52
C SER A 386 -24.53 -4.11 -13.66
N GLY A 387 -25.36 -5.14 -13.48
CA GLY A 387 -26.33 -5.60 -14.48
C GLY A 387 -27.52 -4.68 -14.69
N CYS A 388 -27.64 -3.57 -13.95
CA CYS A 388 -28.60 -2.50 -14.20
C CYS A 388 -28.22 -1.24 -13.41
N MET A 389 -28.99 -0.16 -13.61
CA MET A 389 -28.85 1.13 -12.93
C MET A 389 -29.01 1.09 -11.39
N ARG A 390 -29.47 -0.03 -10.81
CA ARG A 390 -29.50 -0.20 -9.34
C ARG A 390 -28.12 -0.37 -8.71
N GLU A 391 -27.11 -0.62 -9.53
CA GLU A 391 -25.72 -0.39 -9.16
C GLU A 391 -25.21 -1.23 -7.97
N CYS A 392 -25.62 -2.50 -7.86
CA CYS A 392 -25.24 -3.37 -6.73
C CYS A 392 -23.73 -3.68 -6.66
N ALA A 393 -22.99 -3.47 -7.76
CA ALA A 393 -21.55 -3.71 -7.83
C ALA A 393 -20.68 -2.50 -7.42
N GLU A 394 -21.29 -1.36 -7.09
CA GLU A 394 -20.57 -0.11 -6.76
C GLU A 394 -19.64 0.37 -7.90
N ALA A 395 -19.99 0.07 -9.15
CA ALA A 395 -19.24 0.29 -10.38
C ALA A 395 -18.86 1.76 -10.56
N GLN A 396 -19.74 2.70 -10.21
CA GLN A 396 -19.45 4.14 -10.29
C GLN A 396 -18.45 4.60 -9.21
N GLY A 397 -18.07 3.76 -8.24
CA GLY A 397 -17.00 4.06 -7.28
C GLY A 397 -15.66 3.40 -7.63
N LYS A 398 -15.56 2.71 -8.76
CA LYS A 398 -14.37 1.93 -9.16
C LYS A 398 -13.52 2.69 -10.17
N ASP A 399 -12.28 2.24 -10.31
CA ASP A 399 -11.34 2.81 -11.28
C ASP A 399 -11.87 2.59 -12.72
N ILE A 400 -12.55 1.47 -12.97
CA ILE A 400 -13.36 1.19 -14.18
C ILE A 400 -14.71 0.60 -13.75
N GLY A 401 -15.82 1.13 -14.25
CA GLY A 401 -17.17 0.68 -13.93
C GLY A 401 -18.00 0.46 -15.19
N LEU A 402 -18.70 -0.66 -15.28
CA LEU A 402 -19.69 -0.92 -16.32
C LEU A 402 -21.08 -1.02 -15.70
N VAL A 403 -22.03 -0.26 -16.24
CA VAL A 403 -23.44 -0.35 -15.87
C VAL A 403 -24.25 -0.73 -17.09
N ALA A 404 -24.86 -1.90 -17.04
CA ALA A 404 -25.64 -2.45 -18.15
C ALA A 404 -26.91 -1.64 -18.44
N THR A 405 -27.19 -1.49 -19.72
CA THR A 405 -28.41 -0.94 -20.31
C THR A 405 -29.05 -1.98 -21.23
N VAL A 406 -30.23 -1.67 -21.75
CA VAL A 406 -30.89 -2.53 -22.76
C VAL A 406 -30.13 -2.57 -24.10
N LYS A 407 -29.23 -1.62 -24.35
CA LYS A 407 -28.45 -1.50 -25.60
C LYS A 407 -27.00 -1.97 -25.48
N GLY A 408 -26.47 -2.06 -24.26
CA GLY A 408 -25.06 -2.41 -24.03
C GLY A 408 -24.64 -2.04 -22.61
N TYR A 409 -23.51 -1.34 -22.48
CA TYR A 409 -22.96 -0.90 -21.21
C TYR A 409 -22.56 0.58 -21.23
N ASN A 410 -22.90 1.30 -20.17
CA ASN A 410 -22.31 2.59 -19.88
C ASN A 410 -20.97 2.38 -19.17
N LEU A 411 -19.90 2.90 -19.76
CA LEU A 411 -18.55 2.85 -19.22
C LEU A 411 -18.26 4.09 -18.40
N TYR A 412 -17.92 3.89 -17.14
CA TYR A 412 -17.48 4.90 -16.18
C TYR A 412 -16.01 4.68 -15.84
N VAL A 413 -15.24 5.75 -15.71
CA VAL A 413 -13.78 5.67 -15.52
C VAL A 413 -13.29 6.61 -14.43
N CYS A 414 -12.14 6.26 -13.85
CA CYS A 414 -11.40 7.09 -12.90
C CYS A 414 -12.13 7.40 -11.59
N GLY A 415 -12.97 6.48 -11.09
CA GLY A 415 -13.50 6.55 -9.73
C GLY A 415 -12.55 5.95 -8.69
N ASN A 416 -12.75 6.28 -7.41
CA ASN A 416 -12.05 5.62 -6.34
C ASN A 416 -12.77 5.68 -5.00
N HIS A 417 -12.53 4.65 -4.19
CA HIS A 417 -12.76 4.70 -2.75
C HIS A 417 -11.45 5.04 -2.02
N GLY A 418 -11.54 5.57 -0.79
CA GLY A 418 -10.37 5.87 0.05
C GLY A 418 -10.56 7.12 0.90
N THR A 419 -9.44 7.76 1.24
CA THR A 419 -9.39 9.00 2.05
C THR A 419 -9.99 10.21 1.34
N SER A 420 -9.97 10.23 0.00
CA SER A 420 -10.64 11.20 -0.86
C SER A 420 -11.45 10.39 -1.87
N PRO A 421 -12.68 9.96 -1.52
CA PRO A 421 -13.52 9.20 -2.42
C PRO A 421 -13.98 10.06 -3.60
N LYS A 422 -14.07 9.46 -4.78
CA LYS A 422 -14.52 10.12 -6.01
C LYS A 422 -15.36 9.17 -6.84
N HIS A 423 -16.50 9.65 -7.34
CA HIS A 423 -17.27 8.90 -8.32
C HIS A 423 -16.54 8.92 -9.68
N ALA A 424 -16.62 7.80 -10.39
CA ALA A 424 -16.15 7.65 -11.75
C ALA A 424 -16.96 8.56 -12.67
N THR A 425 -16.29 9.09 -13.69
CA THR A 425 -16.92 9.95 -14.71
C THR A 425 -17.46 9.07 -15.83
N LEU A 426 -18.67 9.37 -16.30
CA LEU A 426 -19.25 8.71 -17.46
C LEU A 426 -18.39 8.99 -18.69
N PHE A 427 -17.84 7.94 -19.30
CA PHE A 427 -16.95 8.03 -20.45
C PHE A 427 -17.72 7.87 -21.76
N MET A 428 -18.51 6.80 -21.87
CA MET A 428 -19.38 6.51 -23.02
C MET A 428 -20.60 5.70 -22.59
N ASN A 429 -21.66 5.76 -23.40
CA ASN A 429 -22.93 5.08 -23.17
C ASN A 429 -23.16 3.96 -24.18
N ASP A 430 -23.97 2.96 -23.78
CA ASP A 430 -24.52 1.93 -24.66
C ASP A 430 -23.46 1.19 -25.52
N LEU A 431 -22.26 1.00 -24.98
CA LEU A 431 -21.17 0.29 -25.64
C LEU A 431 -21.46 -1.21 -25.74
N SER A 432 -21.06 -1.81 -26.86
CA SER A 432 -20.95 -3.26 -26.96
C SER A 432 -19.84 -3.79 -26.02
N GLU A 433 -19.85 -5.10 -25.79
CA GLU A 433 -18.81 -5.77 -25.00
C GLU A 433 -17.40 -5.52 -25.60
N GLU A 434 -17.26 -5.64 -26.92
CA GLU A 434 -15.99 -5.43 -27.62
C GLU A 434 -15.46 -4.00 -27.47
N GLU A 435 -16.35 -3.00 -27.61
CA GLU A 435 -15.99 -1.60 -27.40
C GLU A 435 -15.58 -1.33 -25.96
N CYS A 436 -16.22 -1.96 -24.97
CA CYS A 436 -15.82 -1.84 -23.57
C CYS A 436 -14.36 -2.29 -23.40
N PHE A 437 -14.00 -3.47 -23.89
CA PHE A 437 -12.62 -3.96 -23.80
C PHE A 437 -11.64 -3.03 -24.51
N ARG A 438 -11.95 -2.62 -25.74
CA ARG A 438 -11.11 -1.74 -26.54
C ARG A 438 -10.80 -0.42 -25.82
N TYR A 439 -11.81 0.25 -25.29
CA TYR A 439 -11.60 1.52 -24.60
C TYR A 439 -10.93 1.33 -23.22
N ILE A 440 -11.23 0.26 -22.48
CA ILE A 440 -10.55 -0.01 -21.21
C ILE A 440 -9.06 -0.28 -21.45
N ASP A 441 -8.69 -1.06 -22.46
CA ASP A 441 -7.29 -1.34 -22.81
C ASP A 441 -6.51 -0.04 -23.08
N ARG A 442 -7.06 0.81 -23.94
CA ARG A 442 -6.46 2.09 -24.31
C ARG A 442 -6.33 3.04 -23.12
N ILE A 443 -7.37 3.15 -22.28
CA ILE A 443 -7.36 4.01 -21.09
C ILE A 443 -6.31 3.53 -20.08
N LEU A 444 -6.24 2.23 -19.82
CA LEU A 444 -5.27 1.68 -18.87
C LEU A 444 -3.83 1.80 -19.38
N MET A 445 -3.59 1.66 -20.69
CA MET A 445 -2.28 1.94 -21.29
C MET A 445 -1.91 3.41 -21.15
N TYR A 446 -2.81 4.32 -21.54
CA TYR A 446 -2.53 5.76 -21.47
C TYR A 446 -2.29 6.22 -20.02
N TYR A 447 -3.08 5.73 -19.07
CA TYR A 447 -2.85 5.93 -17.63
C TYR A 447 -1.47 5.43 -17.20
N THR A 448 -1.08 4.23 -17.63
CA THR A 448 0.20 3.62 -17.26
C THR A 448 1.39 4.38 -17.81
N PHE A 449 1.25 5.02 -18.97
CA PHE A 449 2.30 5.79 -19.63
C PHE A 449 2.49 7.17 -18.97
N THR A 450 1.38 7.81 -18.61
CA THR A 450 1.39 9.23 -18.25
C THR A 450 1.32 9.50 -16.75
N ALA A 451 0.82 8.56 -15.94
CA ALA A 451 0.64 8.81 -14.51
C ALA A 451 1.97 8.88 -13.73
N ALA A 452 2.00 9.80 -12.77
CA ALA A 452 3.06 9.92 -11.78
C ALA A 452 3.08 8.72 -10.80
N PRO A 453 4.18 8.49 -10.05
CA PRO A 453 4.29 7.39 -9.10
C PRO A 453 3.14 7.32 -8.10
N LEU A 454 2.61 6.11 -7.85
CA LEU A 454 1.57 5.83 -6.85
C LEU A 454 0.28 6.67 -7.01
N THR A 455 -0.02 7.13 -8.22
CA THR A 455 -1.21 7.95 -8.51
C THR A 455 -2.43 7.07 -8.77
N ARG A 456 -3.58 7.37 -8.16
CA ARG A 456 -4.87 6.72 -8.51
C ARG A 456 -5.40 7.27 -9.83
N THR A 457 -6.16 6.48 -10.59
CA THR A 457 -6.77 6.91 -11.86
C THR A 457 -7.61 8.19 -11.71
N SER A 458 -8.33 8.35 -10.61
CA SER A 458 -9.09 9.57 -10.29
C SER A 458 -8.22 10.83 -10.21
N LYS A 459 -7.07 10.74 -9.53
CA LYS A 459 -6.13 11.84 -9.37
C LYS A 459 -5.29 12.07 -10.62
N TRP A 460 -5.05 11.02 -11.39
CA TRP A 460 -4.47 11.13 -12.72
C TRP A 460 -5.39 11.94 -13.65
N LEU A 461 -6.69 11.60 -13.71
CA LEU A 461 -7.65 12.32 -14.55
C LEU A 461 -7.82 13.79 -14.14
N GLU A 462 -7.82 14.09 -12.83
CA GLU A 462 -7.85 15.49 -12.33
C GLU A 462 -6.65 16.31 -12.79
N ASN A 463 -5.47 15.68 -12.83
CA ASN A 463 -4.23 16.36 -13.19
C ASN A 463 -3.95 16.30 -14.71
N LEU A 464 -4.78 15.60 -15.47
CA LEU A 464 -4.67 15.53 -16.92
C LEU A 464 -5.22 16.83 -17.50
N GLU A 465 -4.39 17.57 -18.22
CA GLU A 465 -4.83 18.79 -18.91
C GLU A 465 -5.96 18.45 -19.90
N GLY A 466 -7.05 19.23 -19.87
CA GLY A 466 -8.29 18.92 -20.62
C GLY A 466 -9.14 17.78 -20.03
N GLY A 467 -8.66 17.10 -18.99
CA GLY A 467 -9.41 16.11 -18.22
C GLY A 467 -9.99 14.97 -19.06
N ILE A 468 -11.29 14.72 -18.89
CA ILE A 468 -11.99 13.62 -19.56
C ILE A 468 -12.12 13.82 -21.08
N GLU A 469 -12.18 15.06 -21.55
CA GLU A 469 -12.31 15.35 -22.98
C GLU A 469 -10.98 15.06 -23.69
N HIS A 470 -9.86 15.52 -23.14
CA HIS A 470 -8.53 15.13 -23.65
C HIS A 470 -8.33 13.61 -23.62
N LEU A 471 -8.80 12.92 -22.57
CA LEU A 471 -8.76 11.46 -22.54
C LEU A 471 -9.49 10.83 -23.74
N LYS A 472 -10.67 11.34 -24.11
CA LYS A 472 -11.43 10.88 -25.27
C LYS A 472 -10.71 11.19 -26.58
N GLU A 473 -10.18 12.40 -26.73
CA GLU A 473 -9.40 12.77 -27.92
C GLU A 473 -8.24 11.79 -28.15
N VAL A 474 -7.57 11.32 -27.09
CA VAL A 474 -6.47 10.37 -27.22
C VAL A 474 -6.94 8.94 -27.49
N VAL A 475 -7.92 8.42 -26.73
CA VAL A 475 -8.25 6.99 -26.76
C VAL A 475 -9.43 6.62 -27.65
N VAL A 476 -10.21 7.60 -28.12
CA VAL A 476 -11.34 7.42 -29.04
C VAL A 476 -10.98 7.96 -30.42
N GLU A 477 -10.56 9.23 -30.49
CA GLU A 477 -10.25 9.91 -31.76
C GLU A 477 -8.82 9.66 -32.25
N ASP A 478 -8.00 8.99 -31.44
CA ASP A 478 -6.61 8.66 -31.74
C ASP A 478 -5.76 9.88 -32.14
N SER A 479 -6.00 11.02 -31.48
CA SER A 479 -5.31 12.30 -31.76
C SER A 479 -3.78 12.21 -31.71
N LEU A 480 -3.22 11.21 -31.01
CA LEU A 480 -1.78 10.95 -30.90
C LEU A 480 -1.28 9.81 -31.78
N GLY A 481 -2.17 9.06 -32.46
CA GLY A 481 -1.81 7.90 -33.27
C GLY A 481 -1.27 6.71 -32.47
N LEU A 482 -1.69 6.55 -31.22
CA LEU A 482 -1.17 5.55 -30.27
C LEU A 482 -2.13 4.38 -30.01
N CYS A 483 -3.38 4.44 -30.45
CA CYS A 483 -4.39 3.43 -30.11
C CYS A 483 -4.00 2.01 -30.54
N ALA A 484 -3.47 1.85 -31.75
CA ALA A 484 -3.01 0.55 -32.24
C ALA A 484 -1.80 0.02 -31.45
N GLU A 485 -0.91 0.91 -30.99
CA GLU A 485 0.19 0.52 -30.11
C GLU A 485 -0.33 0.08 -28.74
N PHE A 486 -1.30 0.81 -28.17
CA PHE A 486 -1.90 0.46 -26.89
C PHE A 486 -2.56 -0.92 -26.93
N GLU A 487 -3.35 -1.20 -27.96
CA GLU A 487 -4.02 -2.50 -28.13
C GLU A 487 -3.00 -3.63 -28.28
N LYS A 488 -2.02 -3.47 -29.18
CA LYS A 488 -0.97 -4.47 -29.37
C LYS A 488 -0.21 -4.75 -28.06
N ARG A 489 0.17 -3.70 -27.34
CA ARG A 489 0.88 -3.85 -26.06
C ARG A 489 0.01 -4.51 -25.01
N TRP A 490 -1.29 -4.21 -24.99
CA TRP A 490 -2.22 -4.86 -24.07
C TRP A 490 -2.30 -6.36 -24.35
N ASP A 491 -2.46 -6.76 -25.61
CA ASP A 491 -2.51 -8.17 -25.98
C ASP A 491 -1.22 -8.91 -25.61
N GLU A 492 -0.05 -8.28 -25.79
CA GLU A 492 1.23 -8.83 -25.30
C GLU A 492 1.24 -9.03 -23.77
N GLN A 493 0.57 -8.17 -22.98
CA GLN A 493 0.46 -8.36 -21.53
C GLN A 493 -0.41 -9.58 -21.19
N VAL A 494 -1.52 -9.74 -21.89
CA VAL A 494 -2.45 -10.87 -21.72
C VAL A 494 -1.74 -12.18 -22.04
N GLU A 495 -1.02 -12.23 -23.16
CA GLU A 495 -0.27 -13.41 -23.59
C GLU A 495 0.86 -13.82 -22.62
N ARG A 496 1.49 -12.84 -21.96
CA ARG A 496 2.59 -13.08 -21.02
C ARG A 496 2.15 -13.42 -19.59
N TYR A 497 0.84 -13.37 -19.30
CA TYR A 497 0.37 -13.59 -17.93
C TYR A 497 0.77 -14.97 -17.41
N GLN A 498 1.32 -14.99 -16.20
CA GLN A 498 1.58 -16.19 -15.43
C GLN A 498 1.22 -15.96 -13.96
N CYS A 499 0.64 -16.98 -13.32
CA CYS A 499 0.38 -16.92 -11.89
C CYS A 499 1.72 -16.96 -11.12
N GLU A 500 2.03 -15.88 -10.43
CA GLU A 500 3.33 -15.68 -9.78
C GLU A 500 3.60 -16.73 -8.70
N TRP A 501 2.56 -17.14 -7.96
CA TRP A 501 2.65 -18.20 -6.96
C TRP A 501 2.79 -19.59 -7.56
N LYS A 502 2.15 -19.87 -8.71
CA LYS A 502 2.36 -21.12 -9.43
C LYS A 502 3.83 -21.28 -9.83
N LYS A 503 4.44 -20.23 -10.39
CA LYS A 503 5.87 -20.21 -10.72
C LYS A 503 6.75 -20.47 -9.50
N VAL A 504 6.43 -19.87 -8.35
CA VAL A 504 7.18 -20.11 -7.09
C VAL A 504 7.06 -21.55 -6.63
N VAL A 505 5.85 -22.11 -6.63
CA VAL A 505 5.60 -23.50 -6.21
C VAL A 505 6.37 -24.49 -7.07
N GLU A 506 6.40 -24.25 -8.38
CA GLU A 506 7.05 -25.12 -9.38
C GLU A 506 8.58 -24.93 -9.47
N THR A 507 9.15 -23.90 -8.83
CA THR A 507 10.59 -23.58 -8.90
C THR A 507 11.27 -23.64 -7.52
N PRO A 508 12.03 -24.70 -7.20
CA PRO A 508 12.67 -24.88 -5.88
C PRO A 508 13.54 -23.70 -5.43
N GLU A 509 14.24 -23.05 -6.34
CA GLU A 509 15.10 -21.90 -6.08
C GLU A 509 14.29 -20.68 -5.61
N LEU A 510 13.10 -20.46 -6.17
CA LEU A 510 12.20 -19.39 -5.76
C LEU A 510 11.56 -19.68 -4.40
N ARG A 511 11.26 -20.94 -4.08
CA ARG A 511 10.73 -21.34 -2.75
C ARG A 511 11.69 -20.99 -1.62
N LYS A 512 12.99 -21.18 -1.82
CA LYS A 512 14.04 -20.86 -0.82
C LYS A 512 14.00 -19.40 -0.39
N LYS A 513 13.49 -18.50 -1.23
CA LYS A 513 13.39 -17.07 -0.91
C LYS A 513 12.30 -16.74 0.12
N PHE A 514 11.50 -17.71 0.56
CA PHE A 514 10.44 -17.51 1.56
C PHE A 514 10.82 -18.00 2.96
N ARG A 515 12.08 -18.39 3.18
CA ARG A 515 12.55 -18.79 4.50
C ARG A 515 12.42 -17.66 5.53
N GLN A 516 12.16 -18.00 6.80
CA GLN A 516 12.16 -17.00 7.87
C GLN A 516 13.60 -16.66 8.28
N PHE A 517 14.46 -17.67 8.43
CA PHE A 517 15.85 -17.51 8.84
C PHE A 517 16.79 -18.23 7.87
N VAL A 518 17.97 -17.66 7.66
CA VAL A 518 19.01 -18.30 6.83
C VAL A 518 19.62 -19.51 7.53
N ASN A 519 19.86 -19.42 8.83
CA ASN A 519 20.68 -20.36 9.60
C ASN A 519 19.87 -21.33 10.49
N VAL A 520 18.55 -21.36 10.35
CA VAL A 520 17.69 -22.28 11.09
C VAL A 520 16.66 -22.87 10.15
N GLU A 521 16.35 -24.16 10.30
CA GLU A 521 15.26 -24.79 9.57
C GLU A 521 13.92 -24.19 9.97
N ASP A 522 13.11 -23.81 8.97
CA ASP A 522 11.74 -23.33 9.18
C ASP A 522 10.86 -24.45 9.74
N LYS A 523 10.83 -24.57 11.06
CA LYS A 523 9.87 -25.39 11.81
C LYS A 523 8.84 -24.48 12.45
N LYS A 524 7.79 -25.08 13.02
CA LYS A 524 6.76 -24.37 13.77
C LYS A 524 7.40 -23.58 14.92
N PHE A 525 7.74 -22.33 14.68
CA PHE A 525 8.42 -21.48 15.66
C PHE A 525 7.41 -20.84 16.60
N GLY A 526 7.56 -21.17 17.87
CA GLY A 526 6.63 -20.86 18.96
C GLY A 526 6.76 -19.44 19.52
N ASP A 527 6.88 -18.42 18.67
CA ASP A 527 7.03 -17.03 19.11
C ASP A 527 5.72 -16.22 19.03
N LEU A 528 4.61 -16.87 18.65
CA LEU A 528 3.32 -16.23 18.45
C LEU A 528 2.31 -16.75 19.47
N GLU A 529 1.81 -15.84 20.30
CA GLU A 529 0.64 -16.09 21.13
C GLU A 529 -0.63 -16.05 20.27
N TRP A 530 -1.56 -16.95 20.54
CA TRP A 530 -2.83 -17.06 19.82
C TRP A 530 -3.97 -16.84 20.79
N GLU A 531 -4.94 -16.04 20.37
CA GLU A 531 -6.18 -15.82 21.11
C GLU A 531 -7.39 -16.24 20.26
N LYS A 532 -8.38 -16.85 20.93
CA LYS A 532 -9.64 -17.22 20.30
C LYS A 532 -10.61 -16.05 20.34
N VAL A 533 -10.93 -15.50 19.18
CA VAL A 533 -11.87 -14.37 19.03
C VAL A 533 -12.91 -14.70 17.98
N ARG A 534 -14.20 -14.50 18.29
CA ARG A 534 -15.33 -14.78 17.37
C ARG A 534 -15.24 -16.18 16.73
N LYS A 535 -14.97 -17.19 17.56
CA LYS A 535 -14.87 -18.62 17.17
C LYS A 535 -13.66 -18.99 16.30
N GLN A 536 -12.78 -18.06 15.98
CA GLN A 536 -11.56 -18.30 15.19
C GLN A 536 -10.31 -18.00 16.01
N GLN A 537 -9.17 -18.55 15.61
CA GLN A 537 -7.86 -18.24 16.18
C GLN A 537 -7.26 -17.04 15.45
N LYS A 538 -6.75 -16.06 16.17
CA LYS A 538 -5.88 -15.02 15.61
C LYS A 538 -4.64 -14.88 16.48
N ILE A 539 -3.57 -14.37 15.89
CA ILE A 539 -2.39 -13.97 16.63
C ILE A 539 -2.76 -12.82 17.55
N GLN A 540 -2.37 -12.94 18.81
CA GLN A 540 -2.51 -11.89 19.80
C GLN A 540 -1.62 -10.72 19.38
N LEU A 541 -2.25 -9.57 19.15
CA LEU A 541 -1.53 -8.35 18.81
C LEU A 541 -1.11 -7.66 20.10
N GLU A 542 0.17 -7.70 20.41
CA GLU A 542 0.75 -6.84 21.44
C GLU A 542 1.09 -5.48 20.84
N ASP A 543 0.57 -4.40 21.42
CA ASP A 543 0.98 -3.05 21.05
C ASP A 543 2.27 -2.67 21.77
N LEU A 544 3.39 -3.22 21.28
CA LEU A 544 4.70 -2.98 21.88
C LEU A 544 5.06 -1.49 21.86
N PRO A 545 5.69 -0.96 22.92
CA PRO A 545 6.06 0.46 22.99
C PRO A 545 7.14 0.80 21.95
N THR A 546 7.20 2.07 21.57
CA THR A 546 8.31 2.59 20.78
C THR A 546 9.53 2.80 21.68
N VAL A 547 10.69 2.29 21.27
CA VAL A 547 11.95 2.45 22.00
C VAL A 547 12.64 3.71 21.49
N ILE A 548 12.67 4.76 22.30
CA ILE A 548 13.32 6.04 22.01
C ILE A 548 14.61 6.12 22.82
N GLY A 549 15.70 6.53 22.18
CA GLY A 549 17.01 6.70 22.80
C GLY A 549 18.12 5.92 22.09
N PRO A 550 19.31 5.82 22.70
CA PRO A 550 20.42 5.09 22.13
C PRO A 550 20.10 3.59 22.03
N ALA A 551 20.76 2.91 21.07
CA ALA A 551 20.69 1.47 20.96
C ALA A 551 21.19 0.80 22.26
N LYS A 552 20.51 -0.26 22.69
CA LYS A 552 20.87 -1.01 23.91
C LYS A 552 22.29 -1.57 23.84
N ILE A 553 22.70 -2.00 22.64
CA ILE A 553 24.03 -2.53 22.34
C ILE A 553 24.49 -2.03 20.97
N THR A 554 25.79 -1.84 20.78
CA THR A 554 26.40 -1.36 19.52
C THR A 554 27.82 -1.88 19.46
N LYS A 555 28.30 -2.14 18.23
CA LYS A 555 29.69 -2.50 17.93
C LYS A 555 30.75 -1.52 18.44
N ASP A 556 30.42 -0.25 18.67
CA ASP A 556 31.36 0.73 19.23
C ASP A 556 31.72 0.43 20.69
N LYS A 557 30.90 -0.42 21.35
CA LYS A 557 31.13 -0.94 22.70
C LYS A 557 31.70 -2.36 22.69
N ALA A 558 32.17 -2.85 21.54
CA ALA A 558 32.75 -4.18 21.44
C ALA A 558 34.04 -4.27 22.27
N ASP A 559 34.22 -5.41 22.92
CA ASP A 559 35.39 -5.73 23.74
C ASP A 559 35.96 -7.10 23.35
N ALA A 560 36.97 -7.56 24.10
CA ALA A 560 37.65 -8.82 23.81
C ALA A 560 36.76 -10.08 23.98
N THR A 561 35.55 -9.98 24.54
CA THR A 561 34.62 -11.10 24.69
C THR A 561 33.73 -11.33 23.48
N TRP A 562 33.70 -10.37 22.54
CA TRP A 562 32.95 -10.51 21.29
C TRP A 562 33.63 -11.50 20.35
N ARG A 563 32.84 -12.12 19.48
CA ARG A 563 33.32 -13.17 18.57
C ARG A 563 32.71 -13.03 17.18
N TRP A 564 33.45 -13.51 16.18
CA TRP A 564 32.91 -13.74 14.84
C TRP A 564 32.09 -15.02 14.85
N LEU A 565 30.85 -14.93 14.39
CA LEU A 565 29.91 -16.04 14.30
C LEU A 565 29.54 -16.26 12.83
N ASP A 566 29.66 -17.50 12.37
CA ASP A 566 29.16 -17.93 11.05
C ASP A 566 27.64 -18.04 11.07
N VAL A 567 26.99 -17.37 10.11
CA VAL A 567 25.53 -17.29 10.00
C VAL A 567 24.99 -17.78 8.65
N GLY A 568 25.82 -18.37 7.78
CA GLY A 568 25.34 -18.93 6.51
C GLY A 568 26.32 -18.77 5.35
N ALA A 569 25.98 -19.39 4.21
CA ALA A 569 26.72 -19.20 2.96
C ALA A 569 26.31 -17.87 2.31
N VAL A 570 27.20 -17.24 1.54
CA VAL A 570 26.92 -15.97 0.83
C VAL A 570 25.69 -16.09 -0.07
N GLU A 571 25.52 -17.22 -0.75
CA GLU A 571 24.41 -17.52 -1.66
C GLU A 571 23.04 -17.66 -0.97
N ASP A 572 23.00 -17.84 0.35
CA ASP A 572 21.73 -17.86 1.10
C ASP A 572 21.20 -16.45 1.40
N PHE A 573 21.99 -15.40 1.16
CA PHE A 573 21.60 -14.01 1.37
C PHE A 573 21.23 -13.31 0.05
N PRO A 574 20.17 -12.48 0.02
CA PRO A 574 19.81 -11.73 -1.17
C PRO A 574 20.86 -10.70 -1.57
N THR A 575 21.24 -10.70 -2.84
CA THR A 575 22.11 -9.68 -3.44
C THR A 575 21.41 -8.33 -3.43
N ASN A 576 22.00 -7.30 -2.80
CA ASN A 576 21.39 -5.97 -2.63
C ASN A 576 20.11 -5.97 -1.75
N GLY A 577 19.99 -6.93 -0.83
CA GLY A 577 18.88 -7.05 0.11
C GLY A 577 19.33 -7.48 1.51
N GLY A 578 18.37 -7.96 2.30
CA GLY A 578 18.62 -8.46 3.65
C GLY A 578 17.91 -9.79 3.93
N ALA A 579 18.43 -10.51 4.92
CA ALA A 579 17.83 -11.73 5.46
C ALA A 579 17.97 -11.78 6.98
N ALA A 580 17.04 -12.49 7.64
CA ALA A 580 17.11 -12.67 9.09
C ALA A 580 17.97 -13.88 9.44
N VAL A 581 18.69 -13.76 10.55
CA VAL A 581 19.45 -14.84 11.17
C VAL A 581 19.06 -14.92 12.65
N LYS A 582 19.07 -16.13 13.21
CA LYS A 582 18.78 -16.35 14.63
C LYS A 582 20.07 -16.70 15.37
N VAL A 583 20.35 -15.97 16.45
CA VAL A 583 21.49 -16.20 17.34
C VAL A 583 20.93 -16.39 18.74
N SER A 584 20.98 -17.62 19.25
CA SER A 584 20.29 -18.00 20.49
C SER A 584 18.79 -17.60 20.46
N LYS A 585 18.34 -16.68 21.32
CA LYS A 585 16.96 -16.16 21.37
C LYS A 585 16.78 -14.84 20.59
N THR A 586 17.84 -14.35 19.97
CA THR A 586 17.86 -13.04 19.30
C THR A 586 17.77 -13.19 17.79
N GLU A 587 16.92 -12.36 17.17
CA GLU A 587 16.88 -12.21 15.71
C GLU A 587 17.69 -10.99 15.26
N LEU A 588 18.61 -11.22 14.34
CA LEU A 588 19.42 -10.19 13.68
C LEU A 588 19.08 -10.12 12.20
N ALA A 589 19.32 -8.96 11.60
CA ALA A 589 19.19 -8.74 10.17
C ALA A 589 20.58 -8.54 9.57
N VAL A 590 20.88 -9.26 8.50
CA VAL A 590 22.14 -9.18 7.76
C VAL A 590 21.83 -8.73 6.36
N TYR A 591 22.58 -7.74 5.87
CA TYR A 591 22.37 -7.10 4.59
C TYR A 591 23.61 -7.23 3.70
N GLN A 592 23.39 -7.51 2.43
CA GLN A 592 24.43 -7.49 1.41
C GLN A 592 24.17 -6.31 0.48
N SER A 593 25.10 -5.36 0.42
CA SER A 593 25.16 -4.38 -0.67
C SER A 593 26.26 -4.78 -1.62
N ALA A 594 25.91 -5.59 -2.63
CA ALA A 594 26.86 -6.02 -3.65
C ALA A 594 27.36 -4.84 -4.48
N THR A 595 26.48 -3.87 -4.77
CA THR A 595 26.85 -2.63 -5.46
C THR A 595 27.95 -1.87 -4.71
N MET A 596 27.90 -1.80 -3.38
CA MET A 596 28.94 -1.14 -2.57
C MET A 596 30.08 -2.08 -2.12
N GLY A 597 30.00 -3.38 -2.42
CA GLY A 597 30.94 -4.38 -1.91
C GLY A 597 30.98 -4.48 -0.38
N LYS A 598 29.86 -4.20 0.31
CA LYS A 598 29.80 -4.13 1.79
C LYS A 598 28.70 -5.04 2.37
N TRP A 599 28.97 -5.55 3.56
CA TRP A 599 28.00 -6.26 4.40
C TRP A 599 27.67 -5.44 5.64
N TYR A 600 26.43 -5.51 6.08
CA TYR A 600 25.96 -4.82 7.28
C TYR A 600 25.15 -5.78 8.15
N ALA A 601 25.15 -5.57 9.46
CA ALA A 601 24.28 -6.31 10.36
C ALA A 601 23.65 -5.39 11.42
N SER A 602 22.41 -5.66 11.78
CA SER A 602 21.67 -4.94 12.82
C SER A 602 20.76 -5.88 13.60
N GLN A 603 20.14 -5.39 14.67
CA GLN A 603 18.95 -6.03 15.22
C GLN A 603 17.87 -6.18 14.12
N ASN A 604 17.08 -7.27 14.13
CA ASN A 604 15.95 -7.42 13.22
C ASN A 604 14.70 -6.64 13.68
N SER A 605 14.66 -6.27 14.96
CA SER A 605 13.54 -5.57 15.58
C SER A 605 13.58 -4.08 15.25
N CYS A 606 12.51 -3.54 14.66
CA CYS A 606 12.38 -2.12 14.46
C CYS A 606 12.04 -1.42 15.79
N PRO A 607 12.83 -0.45 16.30
CA PRO A 607 12.57 0.22 17.58
C PRO A 607 11.19 0.89 17.62
N HIS A 608 10.62 1.23 16.46
CA HIS A 608 9.22 1.58 16.32
C HIS A 608 8.33 0.33 16.36
N LYS A 609 7.59 0.15 17.47
CA LYS A 609 6.68 -0.98 17.73
C LYS A 609 7.34 -2.36 17.76
N GLN A 610 8.68 -2.42 17.75
CA GLN A 610 9.50 -3.59 18.05
C GLN A 610 9.30 -4.81 17.11
N LEU A 611 8.61 -4.69 15.98
CA LEU A 611 8.39 -5.83 15.08
C LEU A 611 9.70 -6.34 14.44
N GLN A 612 9.87 -7.66 14.37
CA GLN A 612 11.03 -8.37 13.80
C GLN A 612 10.96 -8.42 12.27
N VAL A 613 11.24 -7.30 11.61
CA VAL A 613 10.99 -7.14 10.16
C VAL A 613 12.09 -6.38 9.42
N LEU A 614 13.14 -5.90 10.07
CA LEU A 614 14.13 -5.04 9.41
C LEU A 614 14.94 -5.76 8.33
N SER A 615 15.13 -7.08 8.43
CA SER A 615 15.74 -7.90 7.38
C SER A 615 14.99 -7.83 6.05
N ARG A 616 13.69 -7.51 6.10
CA ARG A 616 12.78 -7.38 4.95
C ARG A 616 12.73 -5.96 4.38
N GLY A 617 13.51 -5.04 4.95
CA GLY A 617 13.56 -3.65 4.55
C GLY A 617 14.36 -3.43 3.27
N LEU A 618 13.96 -2.44 2.48
CA LEU A 618 14.74 -1.98 1.33
C LEU A 618 16.00 -1.28 1.83
N ILE A 619 17.17 -1.75 1.37
CA ILE A 619 18.42 -1.04 1.56
C ILE A 619 18.62 -0.02 0.44
N GLY A 620 19.27 1.10 0.75
CA GLY A 620 19.47 2.20 -0.19
C GLY A 620 20.41 3.28 0.35
N MET A 621 20.40 4.45 -0.27
CA MET A 621 21.23 5.60 0.11
C MET A 621 20.38 6.78 0.58
N ALA A 622 20.83 7.49 1.61
CA ALA A 622 20.37 8.83 1.98
C ALA A 622 21.55 9.80 1.90
N GLY A 623 21.66 10.53 0.78
CA GLY A 623 22.90 11.22 0.43
C GLY A 623 24.03 10.20 0.32
N ALA A 624 25.13 10.41 1.05
CA ALA A 624 26.25 9.48 1.11
C ALA A 624 26.06 8.33 2.14
N THR A 625 24.95 8.29 2.88
CA THR A 625 24.75 7.33 3.98
C THR A 625 24.01 6.07 3.51
N PRO A 626 24.55 4.86 3.68
CA PRO A 626 23.80 3.62 3.45
C PRO A 626 22.72 3.46 4.53
N LYS A 627 21.51 3.07 4.10
CA LYS A 627 20.35 2.95 4.97
C LYS A 627 19.52 1.70 4.71
N VAL A 628 18.68 1.36 5.68
CA VAL A 628 17.55 0.44 5.53
C VAL A 628 16.24 1.14 5.89
N ALA A 629 15.20 0.94 5.08
CA ALA A 629 13.85 1.41 5.34
C ALA A 629 13.01 0.29 5.98
N CYS A 630 12.42 0.55 7.15
CA CYS A 630 11.52 -0.40 7.80
C CYS A 630 10.33 -0.73 6.88
N PRO A 631 10.04 -2.02 6.62
CA PRO A 631 9.04 -2.41 5.63
C PRO A 631 7.62 -1.96 5.99
N ILE A 632 7.30 -1.88 7.29
CA ILE A 632 5.95 -1.55 7.79
C ILE A 632 5.78 -0.03 7.96
N HIS A 633 6.74 0.61 8.63
CA HIS A 633 6.58 1.98 9.11
C HIS A 633 7.39 3.01 8.33
N LYS A 634 8.22 2.56 7.38
CA LYS A 634 9.06 3.40 6.51
C LYS A 634 10.04 4.34 7.24
N ASN A 635 10.28 4.11 8.53
CA ASN A 635 11.41 4.72 9.24
C ASN A 635 12.72 4.23 8.64
N THR A 636 13.68 5.14 8.44
CA THR A 636 14.97 4.83 7.83
C THR A 636 16.09 4.92 8.86
N TYR A 637 17.05 4.00 8.76
CA TYR A 637 18.16 3.87 9.71
C TYR A 637 19.48 3.74 8.95
N ASN A 638 20.53 4.39 9.47
CA ASN A 638 21.88 4.28 8.96
C ASN A 638 22.43 2.87 9.24
N LEU A 639 22.86 2.15 8.20
CA LEU A 639 23.36 0.77 8.31
C LEU A 639 24.77 0.67 8.92
N GLU A 640 25.55 1.74 8.88
CA GLU A 640 26.90 1.77 9.47
C GLU A 640 26.86 2.06 10.97
N THR A 641 25.99 2.97 11.40
CA THR A 641 25.97 3.50 12.78
C THR A 641 24.72 3.13 13.58
N GLY A 642 23.68 2.61 12.93
CA GLY A 642 22.39 2.32 13.55
C GLY A 642 21.52 3.55 13.82
N LYS A 643 22.02 4.77 13.58
CA LYS A 643 21.28 6.00 13.89
C LYS A 643 20.03 6.16 13.04
N GLY A 644 18.93 6.59 13.65
CA GLY A 644 17.71 6.93 12.92
C GLY A 644 17.90 8.13 12.01
N ILE A 645 17.56 7.99 10.73
CA ILE A 645 17.66 9.05 9.71
C ILE A 645 16.34 9.84 9.67
N SER A 646 15.21 9.14 9.47
CA SER A 646 13.89 9.79 9.46
C SER A 646 13.42 10.22 10.85
N ASN A 647 13.90 9.56 11.90
CA ASN A 647 13.60 9.88 13.28
C ASN A 647 14.85 9.66 14.16
N PRO A 648 15.59 10.73 14.52
CA PRO A 648 16.83 10.63 15.29
C PRO A 648 16.70 9.97 16.67
N GLY A 649 15.48 9.93 17.22
CA GLY A 649 15.20 9.28 18.49
C GLY A 649 15.17 7.75 18.42
N LEU A 650 15.09 7.17 17.21
CA LEU A 650 14.94 5.73 17.01
C LEU A 650 16.26 5.15 16.49
N ASN A 651 16.97 4.37 17.31
CA ASN A 651 18.30 3.86 16.98
C ASN A 651 18.35 2.33 17.03
N LEU A 652 19.12 1.74 16.11
CA LEU A 652 19.33 0.30 15.98
C LEU A 652 20.65 -0.11 16.63
N ALA A 653 20.65 -1.29 17.25
CA ALA A 653 21.89 -2.03 17.45
C ALA A 653 22.47 -2.44 16.09
N THR A 654 23.76 -2.18 15.89
CA THR A 654 24.52 -2.58 14.70
C THR A 654 25.74 -3.40 15.08
N PHE A 655 26.09 -4.32 14.18
CA PHE A 655 27.18 -5.28 14.32
C PHE A 655 28.03 -5.24 13.06
N ASP A 656 29.32 -5.57 13.18
CA ASP A 656 30.16 -5.74 12.00
C ASP A 656 29.81 -7.05 11.29
N ALA A 657 29.83 -7.01 9.96
CA ALA A 657 29.56 -8.16 9.11
C ALA A 657 30.56 -8.21 7.97
N LYS A 658 30.97 -9.42 7.57
CA LYS A 658 31.85 -9.65 6.42
C LYS A 658 31.55 -10.98 5.77
N ALA A 659 31.98 -11.13 4.52
CA ALA A 659 32.04 -12.41 3.84
C ALA A 659 33.50 -12.86 3.70
N GLU A 660 33.81 -14.09 4.08
CA GLU A 660 35.14 -14.69 4.01
C GLU A 660 35.02 -16.16 3.65
N ASN A 661 35.79 -16.63 2.66
CA ASN A 661 35.76 -18.03 2.19
C ASN A 661 34.34 -18.56 1.85
N GLY A 662 33.49 -17.70 1.25
CA GLY A 662 32.10 -18.06 0.90
C GLY A 662 31.12 -18.11 2.08
N ARG A 663 31.56 -17.79 3.30
CA ARG A 663 30.75 -17.75 4.52
C ARG A 663 30.51 -16.32 4.98
N VAL A 664 29.35 -16.05 5.56
CA VAL A 664 29.00 -14.76 6.15
C VAL A 664 29.22 -14.82 7.65
N LEU A 665 30.02 -13.88 8.16
CA LEU A 665 30.39 -13.76 9.56
C LEU A 665 29.83 -12.47 10.13
N ILE A 666 29.29 -12.51 11.36
CA ILE A 666 28.91 -11.31 12.13
C ILE A 666 29.68 -11.25 13.44
N PHE A 667 30.05 -10.04 13.88
CA PHE A 667 30.78 -9.83 15.13
C PHE A 667 29.80 -9.46 16.25
N VAL A 668 29.59 -10.38 17.19
CA VAL A 668 28.54 -10.29 18.22
C VAL A 668 29.09 -10.57 19.63
N PRO A 669 28.48 -10.00 20.69
CA PRO A 669 28.81 -10.32 22.08
C PRO A 669 28.41 -11.77 22.44
N PRO A 670 28.79 -12.27 23.63
CA PRO A 670 28.25 -13.50 24.22
C PRO A 670 26.71 -13.56 24.20
N ASP A 671 26.15 -14.78 24.05
CA ASP A 671 24.71 -14.99 23.82
C ASP A 671 23.83 -14.46 24.95
N ASP A 672 24.28 -14.57 26.21
CA ASP A 672 23.58 -14.05 27.38
C ASP A 672 23.47 -12.52 27.36
N VAL A 673 24.53 -11.84 26.92
CA VAL A 673 24.56 -10.37 26.76
C VAL A 673 23.67 -9.95 25.59
N LEU A 674 23.72 -10.69 24.48
CA LEU A 674 22.91 -10.44 23.29
C LEU A 674 21.41 -10.60 23.61
N ASP A 675 21.04 -11.75 24.20
CA ASP A 675 19.67 -12.10 24.53
C ASP A 675 19.08 -11.18 25.60
N LYS A 676 19.86 -10.78 26.61
CA LYS A 676 19.42 -9.79 27.59
C LYS A 676 19.09 -8.43 26.95
N SER A 677 19.80 -8.08 25.88
CA SER A 677 19.65 -6.79 25.20
C SER A 677 18.52 -6.81 24.18
N LEU A 678 18.48 -7.83 23.33
CA LEU A 678 17.67 -7.89 22.10
C LEU A 678 16.81 -9.16 21.99
N GLY A 679 17.02 -10.15 22.85
CA GLY A 679 16.30 -11.41 22.83
C GLY A 679 14.83 -11.23 23.15
N ARG A 680 14.03 -12.18 22.67
CA ARG A 680 12.65 -12.36 23.11
C ARG A 680 12.56 -13.71 23.81
N ASP A 681 11.89 -13.75 24.94
CA ASP A 681 11.53 -15.05 25.50
C ASP A 681 10.53 -15.71 24.57
N ALA A 682 10.80 -16.97 24.22
CA ALA A 682 9.79 -17.81 23.61
C ALA A 682 8.63 -17.86 24.63
N PRO A 683 7.39 -17.46 24.27
CA PRO A 683 6.25 -17.70 25.13
C PRO A 683 6.25 -19.18 25.51
N ALA A 684 5.93 -19.49 26.77
CA ALA A 684 5.79 -20.86 27.23
C ALA A 684 4.89 -21.58 26.23
N GLY A 685 5.48 -22.46 25.40
CA GLY A 685 4.80 -22.98 24.24
C GLY A 685 3.45 -23.51 24.69
N ASN A 686 2.36 -22.97 24.14
CA ASN A 686 1.06 -23.59 24.33
C ASN A 686 1.23 -25.04 23.87
N GLY A 687 1.30 -25.96 24.82
CA GLY A 687 1.31 -27.42 24.60
C GLY A 687 0.03 -27.91 23.94
N HIS A 688 -0.79 -27.01 23.42
CA HIS A 688 -1.82 -27.29 22.45
C HIS A 688 -1.15 -27.43 21.10
N SER A 689 -0.94 -28.70 20.75
CA SER A 689 -0.82 -29.18 19.38
C SER A 689 -1.59 -28.29 18.41
N CYS A 690 -1.06 -28.14 17.20
CA CYS A 690 -1.93 -27.73 16.10
C CYS A 690 -3.19 -28.61 16.13
N GLY A 691 -4.30 -28.03 15.69
CA GLY A 691 -5.59 -28.68 15.48
C GLY A 691 -5.61 -30.04 14.76
N GLY A 692 -4.46 -30.59 14.36
CA GLY A 692 -4.24 -31.90 13.77
C GLY A 692 -2.76 -32.24 13.91
N ALA A 693 -2.44 -33.50 14.17
CA ALA A 693 -1.06 -33.97 14.20
C ALA A 693 -0.39 -33.69 12.84
N CYS A 694 0.79 -33.07 12.85
CA CYS A 694 1.80 -33.33 11.80
C CYS A 694 2.46 -34.69 12.05
N GLY A 695 1.71 -35.66 12.61
CA GLY A 695 2.10 -37.04 12.76
C GLY A 695 1.48 -37.78 11.58
N GLU A 696 2.31 -38.59 10.91
CA GLU A 696 2.01 -39.51 9.83
C GLU A 696 0.52 -39.55 9.44
N THR A 697 0.19 -38.82 8.36
CA THR A 697 -1.07 -38.98 7.64
C THR A 697 -1.35 -40.47 7.48
N SER A 698 -2.56 -40.92 7.84
CA SER A 698 -3.03 -42.27 7.48
C SER A 698 -2.69 -42.54 6.02
N LYS A 699 -2.23 -43.75 5.68
CA LYS A 699 -1.99 -44.15 4.28
C LYS A 699 -3.23 -43.93 3.39
N ASP A 700 -4.41 -43.91 3.97
CA ASP A 700 -5.68 -43.67 3.28
C ASP A 700 -5.92 -42.18 2.93
N LEU A 701 -5.06 -41.27 3.41
CA LEU A 701 -5.13 -39.81 3.23
C LEU A 701 -3.81 -39.20 2.73
N GLN A 702 -2.85 -40.03 2.29
CA GLN A 702 -1.67 -39.57 1.56
C GLN A 702 -2.01 -39.44 0.09
N TRP A 703 -1.77 -38.26 -0.47
CA TRP A 703 -1.82 -38.01 -1.90
C TRP A 703 -0.49 -38.39 -2.55
#